data_AF-A0A2H5XAH7-F1
#
_entry.id   AF-A0A2H5XAH7-F1
#
_cell.length_a   1.000
_cell.length_b   1.000
_cell.length_c   1.000
_cell.angle_alpha   90.00
_cell.angle_beta   90.00
_cell.angle_gamma   90.00
#
_symmetry.space_group_name_H-M   'P 1'
#
loop_
_entity.id
_entity.type
_entity.pdbx_description
1 polymer ?
#
loop_
_entity_poly.entity_id
_entity_poly.type
_entity_poly.pdbx_seq_one_letter_code
_entity_poly.pdbx_strand_id
1 'polypeptide(L)'
;MEQYSKRGRCRKEVHESVRDESWVASVMRWGQVNLKEDDPLTLDVAFWRDYWQRTKVQGVTINAGGGVAYYPTRIPLHRRAKFLGDKDVFGELVAAARQLGLRVLARLDPNWGHEDLYRAHPDWFLTDAEGRPRQRGQATPTAQEPQFLSATPLAQHEVLYSTCWNSPFHREWVPAVMTEIMERYDVDGFFTNGWPPIGGGPPDLSMVCYCPHCRERWRQRGHDRYPQHPDPSDPLWRAFVTFVQESVEEVQILWRDHTKRLKPSAVFVWNSHGSLATGLRWDRFVQLGELLNDDSQGRRAGEPLWVSGRCGKVMTAVAEGKPVLRIVGVWQTGEPPMRHTAKPPAELTLFFAEAVANGQRAWWHVLGAELYDRRWQEAIADYFAWLADIEPYLRNEESLADVALVWSPPTFWLSTWMGLRPSPVEAFNGWYQALLEGRVPFDLLPEWNLTAERLHRYRVVILPSQTCLRDESVHALAAFVAGGGGLVGCCEAGARALWGELEAKERWGALWGVQRLEDPPPPLRHCYLRIDLHNRSHPLLKEFGDTDVLPGAAHLSRVTALAGTTPLLTFVPSYPVHPPEKVYPDPKRTDVATVFCREINGRTVFLAMDIDAAYWRSRLPDHKRLLLNAVAWVRRDVPLPVQVDGGGWLDITVWRQARGLTVHLVNLTTPNLFGGPVTDFVPVGAQQVHIHLPAGVQPRRIRLLRSGRKPAVTHHAATLTVTVPQVVDHEIVAVDWA
;
A
#
# COMPACT_ATOMS: atom_id res chain seq x y z
N MET A 1 63.49 42.26 30.21
CA MET A 1 63.44 43.53 29.45
C MET A 1 63.04 43.15 28.05
N GLU A 2 61.98 43.60 27.39
CA GLU A 2 60.91 44.59 27.57
C GLU A 2 60.27 44.57 26.16
N GLN A 3 58.98 44.71 25.85
CA GLN A 3 57.73 44.90 26.56
C GLN A 3 56.65 45.04 25.44
N TYR A 4 55.43 44.52 25.68
CA TYR A 4 54.11 44.94 25.14
C TYR A 4 53.88 45.04 23.59
N SER A 5 52.71 44.80 22.97
CA SER A 5 51.37 44.37 23.39
C SER A 5 50.40 44.37 22.19
N LYS A 6 49.57 43.32 22.13
CA LYS A 6 48.13 43.26 21.73
C LYS A 6 47.65 43.98 20.46
N ARG A 7 46.97 43.20 19.60
CA ARG A 7 45.53 43.35 19.33
C ARG A 7 44.97 42.08 18.68
N GLY A 8 44.05 41.42 19.39
CA GLY A 8 43.33 40.24 18.92
C GLY A 8 42.23 40.60 17.91
N ARG A 9 42.05 39.74 16.91
CA ARG A 9 40.80 39.62 16.16
C ARG A 9 40.14 38.30 16.57
N CYS A 10 38.99 38.44 17.23
CA CYS A 10 38.06 37.35 17.49
C CYS A 10 37.45 36.89 16.16
N ARG A 11 37.87 35.73 15.65
CA ARG A 11 37.11 35.00 14.62
C ARG A 11 36.06 34.18 15.36
N LYS A 12 34.78 34.51 15.15
CA LYS A 12 33.67 33.62 15.46
C LYS A 12 33.83 32.39 14.56
N GLU A 13 34.15 31.25 15.14
CA GLU A 13 34.01 29.95 14.47
C GLU A 13 32.52 29.70 14.27
N VAL A 14 32.08 29.78 13.02
CA VAL A 14 30.80 29.24 12.60
C VAL A 14 31.00 27.74 12.51
N HIS A 15 30.48 26.99 13.47
CA HIS A 15 30.28 25.55 13.33
C HIS A 15 29.22 25.32 12.24
N GLU A 16 29.64 25.27 10.98
CA GLU A 16 28.87 24.60 9.92
C GLU A 16 28.84 23.12 10.27
N SER A 17 27.75 22.70 10.93
CA SER A 17 27.43 21.28 11.00
C SER A 17 27.10 20.82 9.59
N VAL A 18 28.01 20.07 8.98
CA VAL A 18 27.73 19.25 7.80
C VAL A 18 26.58 18.34 8.20
N ARG A 19 25.33 18.74 7.87
CA ARG A 19 24.15 17.92 8.09
C ARG A 19 24.26 16.72 7.16
N ASP A 20 24.61 15.61 7.78
CA ASP A 20 24.80 14.30 7.18
C ASP A 20 23.61 13.93 6.28
N GLU A 21 23.89 13.67 4.99
CA GLU A 21 22.92 13.17 4.00
C GLU A 21 22.28 11.84 4.46
N SER A 22 22.85 11.18 5.47
CA SER A 22 22.36 9.94 6.08
C SER A 22 21.06 10.05 6.89
N TRP A 23 20.55 11.26 7.18
CA TRP A 23 19.46 11.42 8.15
C TRP A 23 18.16 10.71 7.72
N VAL A 24 17.89 10.65 6.42
CA VAL A 24 16.71 9.98 5.84
C VAL A 24 16.69 8.49 6.21
N ALA A 25 17.85 7.84 6.16
CA ALA A 25 17.97 6.45 6.57
C ALA A 25 17.69 6.28 8.07
N SER A 26 18.01 7.27 8.90
CA SER A 26 17.86 7.19 10.36
C SER A 26 16.44 7.46 10.91
N VAL A 27 15.53 8.11 10.20
CA VAL A 27 14.22 8.50 10.78
C VAL A 27 13.25 7.32 10.87
N MET A 28 12.66 7.05 12.02
CA MET A 28 11.77 5.89 12.27
C MET A 28 10.38 6.29 12.76
N ARG A 29 10.25 7.49 13.35
CA ARG A 29 9.00 8.01 13.91
C ARG A 29 8.80 9.45 13.49
N TRP A 30 7.58 9.77 13.06
CA TRP A 30 7.22 11.06 12.50
C TRP A 30 5.88 11.55 13.04
N GLY A 31 5.70 12.87 13.11
CA GLY A 31 4.43 13.50 13.50
C GLY A 31 3.98 14.53 12.48
N GLN A 32 2.68 14.77 12.38
CA GLN A 32 2.13 15.81 11.51
C GLN A 32 0.95 16.51 12.14
N VAL A 33 1.04 17.84 12.14
CA VAL A 33 -0.03 18.74 12.57
C VAL A 33 -0.49 19.53 11.36
N ASN A 34 -1.67 19.19 10.86
CA ASN A 34 -2.27 19.92 9.76
C ASN A 34 -2.98 21.17 10.27
N LEU A 35 -2.33 22.32 10.20
CA LEU A 35 -2.93 23.58 10.65
C LEU A 35 -4.23 23.90 9.89
N LYS A 36 -5.19 24.45 10.64
CA LYS A 36 -6.44 25.07 10.23
C LYS A 36 -6.26 26.59 10.22
N GLU A 37 -7.06 27.32 9.44
CA GLU A 37 -6.90 28.77 9.31
C GLU A 37 -7.15 29.55 10.61
N ASP A 38 -7.86 28.96 11.58
CA ASP A 38 -8.15 29.49 12.92
C ASP A 38 -7.16 29.05 14.01
N ASP A 39 -6.28 28.07 13.75
CA ASP A 39 -5.23 27.67 14.69
C ASP A 39 -4.31 28.82 15.12
N PRO A 40 -4.02 29.88 14.32
CA PRO A 40 -3.26 31.03 14.82
C PRO A 40 -3.88 31.73 16.05
N LEU A 41 -5.16 31.51 16.34
CA LEU A 41 -5.83 32.05 17.53
C LEU A 41 -5.57 31.22 18.79
N THR A 42 -5.34 29.93 18.63
CA THR A 42 -5.38 28.93 19.72
C THR A 42 -4.10 28.09 19.83
N LEU A 43 -3.12 28.30 18.96
CA LEU A 43 -1.87 27.53 18.93
C LEU A 43 -1.12 27.57 20.26
N ASP A 44 -0.93 26.38 20.85
CA ASP A 44 -0.06 26.16 22.01
C ASP A 44 1.22 25.43 21.56
N VAL A 45 2.28 26.20 21.32
CA VAL A 45 3.59 25.65 20.91
C VAL A 45 4.22 24.80 22.03
N ALA A 46 3.99 25.14 23.30
CA ALA A 46 4.57 24.40 24.43
C ALA A 46 3.97 23.00 24.53
N PHE A 47 2.65 22.89 24.35
CA PHE A 47 1.96 21.60 24.26
C PHE A 47 2.53 20.72 23.14
N TRP A 48 2.69 21.26 21.92
CA TRP A 48 3.22 20.47 20.80
C TRP A 48 4.65 20.02 21.02
N ARG A 49 5.50 20.85 21.64
CA ARG A 49 6.86 20.45 22.03
C ARG A 49 6.85 19.28 23.01
N ASP A 50 6.04 19.35 24.06
CA ASP A 50 5.89 18.25 25.03
C ASP A 50 5.44 16.96 24.32
N TYR A 51 4.42 17.07 23.47
CA TYR A 51 3.87 15.90 22.79
C TYR A 51 4.85 15.26 21.78
N TRP A 52 5.65 16.07 21.07
CA TRP A 52 6.74 15.57 20.21
C TRP A 52 7.80 14.82 21.02
N GLN A 53 8.14 15.30 22.22
CA GLN A 53 9.08 14.62 23.11
C GLN A 53 8.50 13.29 23.64
N ARG A 54 7.24 13.29 24.08
CA ARG A 54 6.54 12.10 24.58
C ARG A 54 6.46 10.99 23.52
N THR A 55 6.18 11.38 22.27
CA THR A 55 6.10 10.45 21.13
C THR A 55 7.48 10.10 20.53
N LYS A 56 8.57 10.68 21.06
CA LYS A 56 9.95 10.44 20.59
C LYS A 56 10.08 10.51 19.05
N VAL A 57 9.33 11.40 18.41
CA VAL A 57 9.41 11.60 16.95
C VAL A 57 10.79 12.16 16.61
N GLN A 58 11.28 11.84 15.41
CA GLN A 58 12.55 12.34 14.89
C GLN A 58 12.36 13.44 13.85
N GLY A 59 11.12 13.63 13.39
CA GLY A 59 10.75 14.76 12.56
C GLY A 59 9.26 15.02 12.54
N VAL A 60 8.92 16.20 12.04
CA VAL A 60 7.56 16.71 11.97
C VAL A 60 7.25 17.32 10.61
N THR A 61 6.00 17.18 10.20
CA THR A 61 5.43 17.84 9.02
C THR A 61 4.45 18.91 9.48
N ILE A 62 4.66 20.15 9.04
CA ILE A 62 3.87 21.33 9.46
C ILE A 62 3.38 22.07 8.22
N ASN A 63 2.11 22.48 8.20
CA ASN A 63 1.53 23.27 7.11
C ASN A 63 2.30 24.57 6.92
N ALA A 64 2.84 24.76 5.71
CA ALA A 64 3.59 25.94 5.34
C ALA A 64 2.82 26.82 4.34
N GLY A 65 2.57 26.32 3.12
CA GLY A 65 2.09 27.12 2.00
C GLY A 65 1.55 26.32 0.81
N GLY A 66 1.47 26.95 -0.36
CA GLY A 66 1.04 26.35 -1.63
C GLY A 66 -0.46 26.37 -1.86
N GLY A 67 -1.27 26.24 -0.80
CA GLY A 67 -2.71 26.51 -0.82
C GLY A 67 -3.06 27.67 0.12
N VAL A 68 -2.60 27.59 1.37
CA VAL A 68 -2.72 28.63 2.40
C VAL A 68 -1.37 28.79 3.11
N ALA A 69 -0.88 30.02 3.21
CA ALA A 69 0.32 30.41 3.93
C ALA A 69 0.04 30.60 5.42
N TYR A 70 0.81 29.89 6.26
CA TYR A 70 0.79 30.02 7.73
C TYR A 70 1.91 30.93 8.25
N TYR A 71 2.37 31.83 7.39
CA TYR A 71 3.46 32.76 7.63
C TYR A 71 3.26 34.05 6.80
N PRO A 72 3.95 35.17 7.10
CA PRO A 72 3.74 36.42 6.37
C PRO A 72 4.46 36.39 5.01
N THR A 73 3.89 35.64 4.06
CA THR A 73 4.35 35.49 2.67
C THR A 73 4.39 36.84 1.94
N ARG A 74 5.40 36.98 1.07
CA ARG A 74 5.59 38.10 0.14
C ARG A 74 5.20 37.73 -1.30
N ILE A 75 4.98 36.45 -1.58
CA ILE A 75 4.52 35.99 -2.90
C ILE A 75 3.12 36.56 -3.18
N PRO A 76 2.93 37.30 -4.29
CA PRO A 76 1.63 37.83 -4.66
C PRO A 76 0.58 36.72 -4.81
N LEU A 77 -0.64 36.99 -4.34
CA LEU A 77 -1.79 36.07 -4.37
C LEU A 77 -1.58 34.74 -3.62
N HIS A 78 -0.52 34.61 -2.82
CA HIS A 78 -0.39 33.51 -1.87
C HIS A 78 -1.27 33.80 -0.65
N ARG A 79 -2.45 33.17 -0.63
CA ARG A 79 -3.46 33.34 0.42
C ARG A 79 -2.85 33.09 1.80
N ARG A 80 -2.85 34.10 2.67
CA ARG A 80 -2.53 33.95 4.10
C ARG A 80 -3.74 33.36 4.82
N ALA A 81 -3.48 32.50 5.82
CA ALA A 81 -4.54 31.97 6.68
C ALA A 81 -5.39 33.11 7.24
N LYS A 82 -6.72 32.95 7.17
CA LYS A 82 -7.71 33.98 7.50
C LYS A 82 -7.46 34.70 8.82
N PHE A 83 -7.04 33.97 9.85
CA PHE A 83 -6.82 34.50 11.20
C PHE A 83 -5.34 34.69 11.56
N LEU A 84 -4.43 34.67 10.57
CA LEU A 84 -3.00 34.77 10.82
C LEU A 84 -2.60 36.11 11.47
N GLY A 85 -3.25 37.22 11.08
CA GLY A 85 -2.78 38.56 11.45
C GLY A 85 -1.30 38.72 11.09
N ASP A 86 -0.52 39.40 11.94
CA ASP A 86 0.92 39.58 11.74
C ASP A 86 1.79 38.43 12.28
N LYS A 87 1.18 37.29 12.66
CA LYS A 87 1.89 36.15 13.24
C LYS A 87 2.64 35.34 12.18
N ASP A 88 3.63 34.58 12.65
CA ASP A 88 4.39 33.60 11.86
C ASP A 88 4.32 32.22 12.54
N VAL A 89 3.13 31.62 12.54
CA VAL A 89 2.89 30.37 13.29
C VAL A 89 3.69 29.19 12.74
N PHE A 90 3.94 29.17 11.43
CA PHE A 90 4.84 28.20 10.82
C PHE A 90 6.28 28.38 11.35
N GLY A 91 6.81 29.62 11.34
CA GLY A 91 8.14 29.92 11.87
C GLY A 91 8.29 29.58 13.36
N GLU A 92 7.26 29.85 14.17
CA GLU A 92 7.24 29.50 15.60
C GLU A 92 7.35 27.99 15.82
N LEU A 93 6.58 27.18 15.08
CA LEU A 93 6.63 25.72 15.18
C LEU A 93 7.94 25.13 14.61
N VAL A 94 8.47 25.70 13.52
CA VAL A 94 9.79 25.32 12.99
C VAL A 94 10.86 25.57 14.05
N ALA A 95 10.90 26.76 14.64
CA ALA A 95 11.87 27.09 15.69
C ALA A 95 11.77 26.14 16.89
N ALA A 96 10.55 25.83 17.33
CA ALA A 96 10.30 24.88 18.41
C ALA A 96 10.78 23.45 18.07
N ALA A 97 10.51 22.97 16.86
CA ALA A 97 10.98 21.67 16.40
C ALA A 97 12.51 21.61 16.34
N ARG A 98 13.16 22.68 15.88
CA ARG A 98 14.63 22.78 15.83
C ARG A 98 15.29 22.81 17.19
N GLN A 99 14.69 23.47 18.18
CA GLN A 99 15.17 23.42 19.57
C GLN A 99 15.17 22.00 20.15
N LEU A 100 14.33 21.11 19.63
CA LEU A 100 14.28 19.69 20.00
C LEU A 100 15.15 18.79 19.11
N GLY A 101 15.89 19.36 18.14
CA GLY A 101 16.71 18.60 17.19
C GLY A 101 15.89 17.82 16.15
N LEU A 102 14.61 18.14 15.98
CA LEU A 102 13.73 17.45 15.03
C LEU A 102 14.01 17.87 13.59
N ARG A 103 13.77 16.92 12.67
CA ARG A 103 13.67 17.21 11.24
C ARG A 103 12.33 17.87 10.92
N VAL A 104 12.30 18.74 9.92
CA VAL A 104 11.07 19.48 9.56
C VAL A 104 10.83 19.40 8.06
N LEU A 105 9.67 18.88 7.68
CA LEU A 105 9.15 18.98 6.31
C LEU A 105 8.08 20.07 6.26
N ALA A 106 8.27 21.05 5.37
CA ALA A 106 7.24 22.04 5.06
C ALA A 106 6.14 21.38 4.23
N ARG A 107 4.91 21.31 4.76
CA ARG A 107 3.78 20.77 4.00
C ARG A 107 3.23 21.80 3.02
N LEU A 108 3.12 21.37 1.77
CA LEU A 108 2.45 22.07 0.69
C LEU A 108 1.10 21.42 0.38
N ASP A 109 0.13 22.23 -0.05
CA ASP A 109 -1.18 21.74 -0.55
C ASP A 109 -1.63 22.49 -1.82
N PRO A 110 -0.90 22.35 -2.94
CA PRO A 110 -1.10 23.14 -4.16
C PRO A 110 -2.25 22.65 -5.05
N ASN A 111 -3.04 21.66 -4.64
CA ASN A 111 -4.13 21.11 -5.47
C ASN A 111 -5.29 22.08 -5.72
N TRP A 112 -5.40 23.10 -4.88
CA TRP A 112 -6.53 24.02 -4.87
C TRP A 112 -6.05 25.47 -4.78
N GLY A 113 -6.62 26.33 -5.61
CA GLY A 113 -6.46 27.79 -5.52
C GLY A 113 -7.76 28.47 -5.10
N HIS A 114 -7.62 29.65 -4.51
CA HIS A 114 -8.72 30.52 -4.11
C HIS A 114 -9.20 31.37 -5.30
N GLU A 115 -10.38 31.96 -5.17
CA GLU A 115 -11.03 32.68 -6.26
C GLU A 115 -10.23 33.87 -6.79
N ASP A 116 -9.52 34.60 -5.92
CA ASP A 116 -8.64 35.71 -6.32
C ASP A 116 -7.50 35.26 -7.23
N LEU A 117 -6.86 34.13 -6.91
CA LEU A 117 -5.84 33.51 -7.75
C LEU A 117 -6.43 33.04 -9.10
N TYR A 118 -7.62 32.44 -9.08
CA TYR A 118 -8.32 32.04 -10.30
C TYR A 118 -8.67 33.23 -11.19
N ARG A 119 -9.20 34.31 -10.62
CA ARG A 119 -9.54 35.52 -11.39
C ARG A 119 -8.32 36.18 -12.02
N ALA A 120 -7.18 36.15 -11.34
CA ALA A 120 -5.93 36.70 -11.86
C ALA A 120 -5.28 35.81 -12.93
N HIS A 121 -5.37 34.49 -12.78
CA HIS A 121 -4.71 33.50 -13.63
C HIS A 121 -5.66 32.34 -13.99
N PRO A 122 -6.73 32.57 -14.78
CA PRO A 122 -7.70 31.53 -15.07
C PRO A 122 -7.11 30.36 -15.86
N ASP A 123 -6.04 30.60 -16.63
CA ASP A 123 -5.31 29.57 -17.39
C ASP A 123 -4.51 28.61 -16.49
N TRP A 124 -4.33 28.92 -15.20
CA TRP A 124 -3.63 28.05 -14.24
C TRP A 124 -4.47 26.89 -13.70
N PHE A 125 -5.76 26.83 -14.05
CA PHE A 125 -6.72 25.91 -13.46
C PHE A 125 -7.21 24.87 -14.47
N LEU A 126 -7.62 23.70 -13.96
CA LEU A 126 -8.23 22.67 -14.78
C LEU A 126 -9.59 23.16 -15.30
N THR A 127 -9.88 22.94 -16.58
CA THR A 127 -11.18 23.28 -17.17
C THR A 127 -11.83 22.08 -17.85
N ASP A 128 -13.16 22.09 -17.88
CA ASP A 128 -13.96 21.21 -18.72
C ASP A 128 -13.96 21.63 -20.20
N ALA A 129 -14.68 20.89 -21.05
CA ALA A 129 -14.72 21.11 -22.49
C ALA A 129 -15.24 22.51 -22.88
N GLU A 130 -16.13 23.08 -22.07
CA GLU A 130 -16.70 24.42 -22.24
C GLU A 130 -15.77 25.53 -21.71
N GLY A 131 -14.63 25.17 -21.13
CA GLY A 131 -13.67 26.12 -20.54
C GLY A 131 -14.05 26.59 -19.14
N ARG A 132 -15.03 25.96 -18.49
CA ARG A 132 -15.40 26.28 -17.10
C ARG A 132 -14.37 25.65 -16.16
N PRO A 133 -13.93 26.37 -15.11
CA PRO A 133 -12.95 25.83 -14.20
C PRO A 133 -13.57 24.75 -13.31
N ARG A 134 -12.75 23.77 -12.94
CA ARG A 134 -13.19 22.74 -12.00
C ARG A 134 -13.13 23.24 -10.57
N GLN A 135 -14.26 23.19 -9.88
CA GLN A 135 -14.35 23.59 -8.48
C GLN A 135 -14.38 22.37 -7.57
N ARG A 136 -13.87 22.49 -6.33
CA ARG A 136 -13.82 21.40 -5.33
C ARG A 136 -15.20 20.80 -5.03
N GLY A 137 -16.27 21.59 -5.12
CA GLY A 137 -17.66 21.13 -4.97
C GLY A 137 -18.35 20.68 -6.26
N GLN A 138 -17.69 20.80 -7.42
CA GLN A 138 -18.22 20.45 -8.75
C GLN A 138 -17.32 19.48 -9.54
N ALA A 139 -16.24 18.99 -8.92
CA ALA A 139 -15.41 17.95 -9.50
C ALA A 139 -16.25 16.67 -9.54
N THR A 140 -16.84 16.41 -10.71
CA THR A 140 -17.69 15.28 -11.16
C THR A 140 -19.19 15.28 -10.76
N PRO A 141 -20.11 15.15 -11.74
CA PRO A 141 -21.48 14.65 -11.54
C PRO A 141 -21.53 13.20 -10.98
N THR A 142 -20.39 12.52 -10.92
CA THR A 142 -20.19 11.17 -10.38
C THR A 142 -19.50 11.15 -9.01
N ALA A 143 -19.33 12.29 -8.34
CA ALA A 143 -18.81 12.33 -6.97
C ALA A 143 -19.83 11.73 -5.99
N GLN A 144 -19.82 10.40 -5.87
CA GLN A 144 -20.59 9.63 -4.88
C GLN A 144 -20.01 9.75 -3.47
N GLU A 145 -18.92 10.50 -3.26
CA GLU A 145 -18.36 10.69 -1.92
C GLU A 145 -19.03 11.87 -1.17
N PRO A 146 -19.76 11.61 -0.07
CA PRO A 146 -20.52 12.63 0.67
C PRO A 146 -19.68 13.76 1.25
N GLN A 147 -18.36 13.56 1.39
CA GLN A 147 -17.42 14.51 1.99
C GLN A 147 -17.19 15.79 1.16
N PHE A 148 -17.64 15.81 -0.09
CA PHE A 148 -17.57 16.99 -0.98
C PHE A 148 -18.92 17.70 -1.17
N LEU A 149 -20.00 17.15 -0.59
CA LEU A 149 -21.38 17.62 -0.74
C LEU A 149 -21.94 18.34 0.50
N SER A 150 -21.09 18.83 1.43
CA SER A 150 -21.58 19.60 2.60
C SER A 150 -22.02 21.02 2.26
N ALA A 151 -22.75 21.21 1.15
CA ALA A 151 -23.54 22.40 0.89
C ALA A 151 -24.89 22.26 1.61
N THR A 152 -24.88 22.39 2.94
CA THR A 152 -26.12 22.71 3.66
C THR A 152 -26.29 24.24 3.69
N PRO A 153 -27.52 24.78 3.73
CA PRO A 153 -27.75 26.22 3.90
C PRO A 153 -27.12 26.82 5.17
N LEU A 154 -26.64 25.97 6.08
CA LEU A 154 -26.05 26.33 7.36
C LEU A 154 -24.53 26.55 7.28
N ALA A 155 -23.87 26.19 6.18
CA ALA A 155 -22.42 26.32 6.03
C ALA A 155 -22.06 27.03 4.72
N GLN A 156 -21.46 28.23 4.84
CA GLN A 156 -20.82 28.90 3.71
C GLN A 156 -19.40 28.34 3.56
N HIS A 157 -19.08 27.82 2.38
CA HIS A 157 -17.74 27.39 2.05
C HIS A 157 -17.17 28.28 0.94
N GLU A 158 -15.89 28.65 1.06
CA GLU A 158 -15.17 29.31 -0.03
C GLU A 158 -15.08 28.35 -1.23
N VAL A 159 -15.30 28.88 -2.43
CA VAL A 159 -15.15 28.12 -3.66
C VAL A 159 -13.66 27.96 -3.95
N LEU A 160 -13.22 26.70 -4.04
CA LEU A 160 -11.85 26.34 -4.38
C LEU A 160 -11.78 25.76 -5.78
N TYR A 161 -10.72 26.07 -6.51
CA TYR A 161 -10.54 25.71 -7.93
C TYR A 161 -9.36 24.75 -8.10
N SER A 162 -9.53 23.67 -8.88
CA SER A 162 -8.48 22.67 -9.11
C SER A 162 -7.36 23.24 -9.97
N THR A 163 -6.12 23.21 -9.48
CA THR A 163 -4.96 23.74 -10.20
C THR A 163 -4.46 22.76 -11.27
N CYS A 164 -3.96 23.28 -12.38
CA CYS A 164 -3.48 22.48 -13.50
C CYS A 164 -1.98 22.20 -13.38
N TRP A 165 -1.59 20.92 -13.26
CA TRP A 165 -0.18 20.50 -13.17
C TRP A 165 0.66 20.82 -14.42
N ASN A 166 0.02 21.08 -15.55
CA ASN A 166 0.69 21.51 -16.78
C ASN A 166 0.83 23.03 -16.93
N SER A 167 0.28 23.82 -16.01
CA SER A 167 0.32 25.28 -16.07
C SER A 167 1.51 25.89 -15.30
N PRO A 168 1.79 27.19 -15.46
CA PRO A 168 2.80 27.90 -14.68
C PRO A 168 2.59 27.84 -13.17
N PHE A 169 1.39 27.55 -12.67
CA PHE A 169 1.15 27.43 -11.23
C PHE A 169 2.05 26.36 -10.58
N HIS A 170 2.05 25.13 -11.10
CA HIS A 170 2.92 24.06 -10.57
C HIS A 170 4.38 24.20 -11.02
N ARG A 171 4.63 24.88 -12.14
CA ARG A 171 5.94 24.91 -12.79
C ARG A 171 6.80 26.13 -12.43
N GLU A 172 6.19 27.20 -11.94
CA GLU A 172 6.86 28.46 -11.61
C GLU A 172 6.43 28.97 -10.23
N TRP A 173 5.12 29.09 -9.99
CA TRP A 173 4.61 29.70 -8.76
C TRP A 173 4.87 28.83 -7.51
N VAL A 174 4.60 27.52 -7.57
CA VAL A 174 4.92 26.60 -6.44
C VAL A 174 6.43 26.57 -6.15
N PRO A 175 7.34 26.45 -7.14
CA PRO A 175 8.78 26.66 -6.91
C PRO A 175 9.13 28.00 -6.24
N ALA A 176 8.47 29.11 -6.61
CA ALA A 176 8.70 30.39 -5.95
C ALA A 176 8.30 30.35 -4.45
N VAL A 177 7.19 29.70 -4.12
CA VAL A 177 6.78 29.44 -2.72
C VAL A 177 7.80 28.55 -1.98
N MET A 178 8.29 27.50 -2.63
CA MET A 178 9.34 26.62 -2.07
C MET A 178 10.63 27.40 -1.80
N THR A 179 11.05 28.28 -2.71
CA THR A 179 12.20 29.17 -2.55
C THR A 179 12.02 30.06 -1.32
N GLU A 180 10.88 30.77 -1.23
CA GLU A 180 10.60 31.66 -0.09
C GLU A 180 10.64 30.92 1.25
N ILE A 181 10.05 29.72 1.32
CA ILE A 181 10.06 28.92 2.55
C ILE A 181 11.48 28.51 2.92
N MET A 182 12.26 27.99 1.96
CA MET A 182 13.61 27.49 2.25
C MET A 182 14.59 28.62 2.58
N GLU A 183 14.41 29.82 2.03
CA GLU A 183 15.22 31.00 2.35
C GLU A 183 14.94 31.56 3.75
N ARG A 184 13.69 31.41 4.23
CA ARG A 184 13.24 32.00 5.49
C ARG A 184 13.31 31.07 6.68
N TYR A 185 13.17 29.76 6.46
CA TYR A 185 13.02 28.79 7.54
C TYR A 185 14.01 27.65 7.36
N ASP A 186 14.59 27.21 8.48
CA ASP A 186 15.41 26.01 8.49
C ASP A 186 14.50 24.77 8.40
N VAL A 187 14.19 24.34 7.18
CA VAL A 187 13.46 23.10 6.86
C VAL A 187 14.42 22.08 6.23
N ASP A 188 14.13 20.78 6.36
CA ASP A 188 14.90 19.69 5.72
C ASP A 188 14.24 19.23 4.41
N GLY A 189 13.24 19.96 3.92
CA GLY A 189 12.55 19.63 2.69
C GLY A 189 11.07 19.92 2.72
N PHE A 190 10.37 19.30 1.78
CA PHE A 190 8.95 19.49 1.55
C PHE A 190 8.20 18.16 1.55
N PHE A 191 6.96 18.22 2.00
CA PHE A 191 5.97 17.17 1.78
C PHE A 191 4.80 17.79 1.04
N THR A 192 4.29 17.15 -0.01
CA THR A 192 3.02 17.59 -0.61
C THR A 192 1.97 16.52 -0.38
N ASN A 193 0.81 16.93 0.15
CA ASN A 193 -0.40 16.10 0.14
C ASN A 193 -1.18 16.31 -1.15
N GLY A 194 -1.33 17.58 -1.51
CA GLY A 194 -1.96 18.02 -2.73
C GLY A 194 -1.10 17.68 -3.94
N TRP A 195 -1.41 16.56 -4.58
CA TRP A 195 -0.79 16.08 -5.82
C TRP A 195 -1.88 15.68 -6.84
N PRO A 196 -1.63 15.68 -8.17
CA PRO A 196 -2.57 15.13 -9.15
C PRO A 196 -3.10 13.73 -8.75
N PRO A 197 -4.38 13.40 -9.03
CA PRO A 197 -5.12 12.29 -8.40
C PRO A 197 -4.68 10.87 -8.82
N ILE A 198 -3.49 10.71 -9.37
CA ILE A 198 -2.99 9.45 -9.93
C ILE A 198 -2.46 8.47 -8.86
N GLY A 199 -2.19 8.95 -7.65
CA GLY A 199 -1.66 8.13 -6.55
C GLY A 199 -2.65 7.11 -5.98
N GLY A 200 -3.95 7.44 -5.99
CA GLY A 200 -5.01 6.65 -5.35
C GLY A 200 -5.71 5.65 -6.27
N GLY A 201 -5.65 5.84 -7.59
CA GLY A 201 -6.38 5.03 -8.56
C GLY A 201 -5.88 5.18 -10.00
N PRO A 202 -6.50 4.47 -10.95
CA PRO A 202 -6.12 4.53 -12.36
C PRO A 202 -6.39 5.91 -12.97
N PRO A 203 -5.71 6.27 -14.05
CA PRO A 203 -6.12 7.38 -14.88
C PRO A 203 -7.57 7.22 -15.36
N ASP A 204 -8.33 8.30 -15.33
CA ASP A 204 -9.73 8.37 -15.73
C ASP A 204 -10.03 9.69 -16.48
N LEU A 205 -11.27 9.84 -16.97
CA LEU A 205 -11.70 11.03 -17.70
C LEU A 205 -11.78 12.30 -16.85
N SER A 206 -11.81 12.19 -15.51
CA SER A 206 -11.69 13.33 -14.61
C SER A 206 -10.29 13.96 -14.68
N MET A 207 -9.32 13.34 -15.36
CA MET A 207 -7.98 13.93 -15.59
C MET A 207 -7.86 14.68 -16.92
N VAL A 208 -8.89 14.63 -17.80
CA VAL A 208 -8.91 15.41 -19.06
C VAL A 208 -9.01 16.90 -18.71
N CYS A 209 -8.22 17.74 -19.38
CA CYS A 209 -8.20 19.17 -19.11
C CYS A 209 -8.12 19.97 -20.41
N TYR A 210 -8.98 20.97 -20.53
CA TYR A 210 -9.10 21.80 -21.73
C TYR A 210 -8.50 23.20 -21.56
N CYS A 211 -7.74 23.45 -20.49
CA CYS A 211 -7.01 24.71 -20.35
C CYS A 211 -6.02 24.90 -21.52
N PRO A 212 -5.60 26.14 -21.82
CA PRO A 212 -4.69 26.41 -22.95
C PRO A 212 -3.40 25.58 -22.90
N HIS A 213 -2.83 25.39 -21.71
CA HIS A 213 -1.58 24.63 -21.51
C HIS A 213 -1.73 23.14 -21.81
N CYS A 214 -2.80 22.51 -21.33
CA CYS A 214 -3.05 21.09 -21.61
C CYS A 214 -3.39 20.87 -23.09
N ARG A 215 -4.22 21.74 -23.70
CA ARG A 215 -4.55 21.65 -25.13
C ARG A 215 -3.30 21.77 -26.00
N GLU A 216 -2.44 22.74 -25.71
CA GLU A 216 -1.22 22.94 -26.50
C GLU A 216 -0.26 21.76 -26.35
N ARG A 217 0.00 21.28 -25.12
CA ARG A 217 0.86 20.12 -24.88
C ARG A 217 0.29 18.83 -25.49
N TRP A 218 -1.03 18.66 -25.49
CA TRP A 218 -1.69 17.53 -26.15
C TRP A 218 -1.56 17.61 -27.68
N ARG A 219 -1.74 18.79 -28.26
CA ARG A 219 -1.53 19.04 -29.69
C ARG A 219 -0.09 18.81 -30.13
N GLN A 220 0.88 19.17 -29.29
CA GLN A 220 2.30 18.89 -29.53
C GLN A 220 2.62 17.39 -29.57
N ARG A 221 1.78 16.54 -28.96
CA ARG A 221 1.86 15.07 -29.11
C ARG A 221 1.17 14.53 -30.36
N GLY A 222 0.65 15.41 -31.23
CA GLY A 222 0.00 15.04 -32.47
C GLY A 222 -1.47 14.69 -32.34
N HIS A 223 -2.13 15.09 -31.24
CA HIS A 223 -3.54 14.80 -31.00
C HIS A 223 -4.39 16.08 -30.99
N ASP A 224 -5.48 16.09 -31.76
CA ASP A 224 -6.42 17.21 -31.90
C ASP A 224 -7.69 17.05 -31.05
N ARG A 225 -7.93 15.85 -30.53
CA ARG A 225 -9.08 15.50 -29.68
C ARG A 225 -8.65 14.63 -28.49
N TYR A 226 -9.45 14.65 -27.43
CA TYR A 226 -9.29 13.75 -26.28
C TYR A 226 -10.14 12.48 -26.43
N PRO A 227 -9.76 11.38 -25.75
CA PRO A 227 -10.59 10.18 -25.69
C PRO A 227 -11.92 10.48 -24.99
N GLN A 228 -13.00 9.83 -25.45
CA GLN A 228 -14.36 10.02 -24.90
C GLN A 228 -14.73 8.96 -23.86
N HIS A 229 -14.07 7.81 -23.90
CA HIS A 229 -14.31 6.66 -23.02
C HIS A 229 -12.97 6.03 -22.61
N PRO A 230 -12.90 5.43 -21.41
CA PRO A 230 -11.74 4.65 -21.01
C PRO A 230 -11.76 3.28 -21.72
N ASP A 231 -11.30 3.25 -22.97
CA ASP A 231 -11.18 2.02 -23.76
C ASP A 231 -9.70 1.64 -23.93
N PRO A 232 -9.23 0.57 -23.26
CA PRO A 232 -7.84 0.16 -23.36
C PRO A 232 -7.46 -0.35 -24.76
N SER A 233 -8.40 -0.64 -25.66
CA SER A 233 -8.09 -0.96 -27.05
C SER A 233 -7.87 0.28 -27.94
N ASP A 234 -8.33 1.46 -27.50
CA ASP A 234 -8.16 2.72 -28.24
C ASP A 234 -6.74 3.30 -28.04
N PRO A 235 -5.93 3.44 -29.11
CA PRO A 235 -4.62 4.07 -29.02
C PRO A 235 -4.66 5.49 -28.43
N LEU A 236 -5.75 6.23 -28.64
CA LEU A 236 -5.92 7.58 -28.09
C LEU A 236 -6.07 7.56 -26.56
N TRP A 237 -6.76 6.56 -26.01
CA TRP A 237 -6.85 6.36 -24.56
C TRP A 237 -5.49 6.00 -23.97
N ARG A 238 -4.75 5.08 -24.59
CA ARG A 238 -3.38 4.72 -24.16
C ARG A 238 -2.45 5.93 -24.17
N ALA A 239 -2.50 6.73 -25.24
CA ALA A 239 -1.73 7.97 -25.35
C ALA A 239 -2.10 8.98 -24.27
N PHE A 240 -3.38 9.09 -23.92
CA PHE A 240 -3.85 9.96 -22.85
C PHE A 240 -3.36 9.50 -21.47
N VAL A 241 -3.43 8.20 -21.16
CA VAL A 241 -2.88 7.62 -19.93
C VAL A 241 -1.39 7.97 -19.79
N THR A 242 -0.61 7.76 -20.84
CA THR A 242 0.82 8.11 -20.88
C THR A 242 1.05 9.62 -20.72
N PHE A 243 0.24 10.46 -21.36
CA PHE A 243 0.33 11.92 -21.22
C PHE A 243 0.10 12.39 -19.78
N VAL A 244 -0.89 11.82 -19.08
CA VAL A 244 -1.13 12.14 -17.67
C VAL A 244 0.06 11.70 -16.82
N GLN A 245 0.51 10.44 -16.96
CA GLN A 245 1.64 9.91 -16.18
C GLN A 245 2.92 10.73 -16.37
N GLU A 246 3.28 11.06 -17.62
CA GLU A 246 4.47 11.85 -17.94
C GLU A 246 4.36 13.28 -17.45
N SER A 247 3.20 13.92 -17.62
CA SER A 247 2.98 15.29 -17.13
C SER A 247 3.15 15.38 -15.61
N VAL A 248 2.69 14.36 -14.88
CA VAL A 248 2.81 14.27 -13.43
C VAL A 248 4.28 14.04 -13.04
N GLU A 249 4.96 13.09 -13.68
CA GLU A 249 6.39 12.82 -13.43
C GLU A 249 7.28 14.03 -13.69
N GLU A 250 7.02 14.81 -14.74
CA GLU A 250 7.77 16.04 -15.02
C GLU A 250 7.72 17.04 -13.85
N VAL A 251 6.56 17.19 -13.21
CA VAL A 251 6.41 18.07 -12.03
C VAL A 251 7.15 17.48 -10.83
N GLN A 252 7.20 16.16 -10.68
CA GLN A 252 7.98 15.50 -9.61
C GLN A 252 9.45 15.81 -9.78
N ILE A 253 9.99 15.60 -10.98
CA ILE A 253 11.39 15.89 -11.30
C ILE A 253 11.68 17.36 -11.05
N LEU A 254 10.81 18.27 -11.52
CA LEU A 254 10.98 19.70 -11.33
C LEU A 254 11.07 20.09 -9.84
N TRP A 255 10.13 19.62 -9.01
CA TRP A 255 10.10 19.96 -7.59
C TRP A 255 11.25 19.32 -6.81
N ARG A 256 11.62 18.08 -7.15
CA ARG A 256 12.79 17.39 -6.59
C ARG A 256 14.07 18.16 -6.88
N ASP A 257 14.32 18.48 -8.15
CA ASP A 257 15.52 19.19 -8.59
C ASP A 257 15.57 20.59 -7.99
N HIS A 258 14.43 21.29 -7.94
CA HIS A 258 14.34 22.61 -7.32
C HIS A 258 14.67 22.56 -5.83
N THR A 259 14.14 21.58 -5.10
CA THR A 259 14.45 21.34 -3.68
C THR A 259 15.95 21.13 -3.46
N LYS A 260 16.57 20.26 -4.28
CA LYS A 260 18.00 19.97 -4.20
C LYS A 260 18.88 21.18 -4.54
N ARG A 261 18.47 22.02 -5.50
CA ARG A 261 19.18 23.28 -5.80
C ARG A 261 19.17 24.25 -4.64
N LEU A 262 18.04 24.35 -3.94
CA LEU A 262 17.90 25.23 -2.78
C LEU A 262 18.68 24.71 -1.56
N LYS A 263 18.66 23.39 -1.33
CA LYS A 263 19.40 22.74 -0.24
C LYS A 263 19.73 21.29 -0.62
N PRO A 264 21.00 20.93 -0.91
CA PRO A 264 21.36 19.58 -1.38
C PRO A 264 20.94 18.44 -0.44
N SER A 265 20.98 18.67 0.88
CA SER A 265 20.59 17.70 1.90
C SER A 265 19.07 17.63 2.17
N ALA A 266 18.27 18.49 1.51
CA ALA A 266 16.82 18.47 1.64
C ALA A 266 16.18 17.40 0.75
N VAL A 267 15.00 16.93 1.16
CA VAL A 267 14.21 15.93 0.42
C VAL A 267 12.88 16.50 -0.03
N PHE A 268 12.32 15.94 -1.10
CA PHE A 268 10.93 16.15 -1.46
C PHE A 268 10.16 14.83 -1.30
N VAL A 269 9.07 14.85 -0.55
CA VAL A 269 8.21 13.70 -0.30
C VAL A 269 6.85 13.93 -0.97
N TRP A 270 6.55 13.16 -2.02
CA TRP A 270 5.24 13.19 -2.67
C TRP A 270 4.27 12.26 -1.98
N ASN A 271 3.04 12.71 -1.75
CA ASN A 271 2.01 11.83 -1.25
C ASN A 271 1.84 10.62 -2.15
N SER A 272 1.97 9.44 -1.57
CA SER A 272 1.59 8.19 -2.21
C SER A 272 0.75 7.33 -1.29
N HIS A 273 0.09 6.34 -1.86
CA HIS A 273 -0.85 5.46 -1.16
C HIS A 273 -0.50 4.01 -1.51
N GLY A 274 -0.58 3.10 -0.54
CA GLY A 274 -0.50 1.65 -0.76
C GLY A 274 -1.72 1.08 -1.50
N SER A 275 -2.16 1.72 -2.60
CA SER A 275 -3.31 1.33 -3.41
C SER A 275 -2.92 0.28 -4.45
N LEU A 276 -3.74 -0.78 -4.55
CA LEU A 276 -3.55 -1.82 -5.58
C LEU A 276 -3.74 -1.28 -7.00
N ALA A 277 -4.55 -0.23 -7.16
CA ALA A 277 -4.97 0.32 -8.46
C ALA A 277 -4.27 1.64 -8.80
N THR A 278 -3.20 1.98 -8.08
CA THR A 278 -2.37 3.16 -8.31
C THR A 278 -2.05 3.40 -9.79
N GLY A 279 -2.13 4.65 -10.24
CA GLY A 279 -1.73 5.05 -11.58
C GLY A 279 -0.27 5.56 -11.65
N LEU A 280 0.46 5.58 -10.53
CA LEU A 280 1.86 5.98 -10.48
C LEU A 280 2.73 4.99 -11.27
N ARG A 281 3.74 5.52 -11.96
CA ARG A 281 4.83 4.72 -12.52
C ARG A 281 5.83 4.41 -11.41
N TRP A 282 5.57 3.38 -10.62
CA TRP A 282 6.37 3.08 -9.41
C TRP A 282 7.85 2.86 -9.69
N ASP A 283 8.18 2.23 -10.81
CA ASP A 283 9.54 2.02 -11.32
C ASP A 283 10.31 3.33 -11.52
N ARG A 284 9.60 4.44 -11.76
CA ARG A 284 10.17 5.79 -11.86
C ARG A 284 10.02 6.58 -10.57
N PHE A 285 8.82 6.56 -9.98
CA PHE A 285 8.47 7.32 -8.79
C PHE A 285 9.42 7.02 -7.64
N VAL A 286 9.71 5.73 -7.39
CA VAL A 286 10.62 5.36 -6.30
C VAL A 286 12.02 5.95 -6.52
N GLN A 287 12.48 6.07 -7.76
CA GLN A 287 13.81 6.62 -8.08
C GLN A 287 13.91 8.12 -7.78
N LEU A 288 12.79 8.84 -7.74
CA LEU A 288 12.75 10.27 -7.45
C LEU A 288 12.82 10.58 -5.95
N GLY A 289 12.24 9.73 -5.11
CA GLY A 289 12.18 9.93 -3.66
C GLY A 289 13.33 9.29 -2.89
N GLU A 290 13.89 10.01 -1.92
CA GLU A 290 14.81 9.46 -0.91
C GLU A 290 14.05 8.91 0.30
N LEU A 291 12.92 9.55 0.62
CA LEU A 291 11.98 9.18 1.67
C LEU A 291 10.60 9.04 1.04
N LEU A 292 9.95 7.89 1.24
CA LEU A 292 8.61 7.63 0.72
C LEU A 292 7.60 7.75 1.86
N ASN A 293 6.34 8.04 1.53
CA ASN A 293 5.24 7.96 2.47
C ASN A 293 4.10 7.09 1.94
N ASP A 294 3.27 6.61 2.85
CA ASP A 294 2.05 5.90 2.57
C ASP A 294 0.89 6.54 3.34
N ASP A 295 0.01 7.23 2.63
CA ASP A 295 -1.12 7.95 3.19
C ASP A 295 -2.38 7.10 3.35
N SER A 296 -2.22 6.01 4.09
CA SER A 296 -3.30 5.10 4.45
C SER A 296 -3.82 5.46 5.84
N GLN A 297 -4.69 6.47 5.93
CA GLN A 297 -5.06 7.13 7.19
C GLN A 297 -5.99 6.30 8.12
N GLY A 298 -6.52 5.19 7.64
CA GLY A 298 -7.43 4.30 8.35
C GLY A 298 -8.18 3.41 7.37
N ARG A 299 -9.25 2.78 7.84
CA ARG A 299 -10.16 1.95 7.03
C ARG A 299 -11.60 2.44 7.10
N ARG A 300 -12.38 2.13 6.07
CA ARG A 300 -13.83 2.36 6.01
C ARG A 300 -14.58 1.18 6.63
N ALA A 301 -15.88 1.37 6.91
CA ALA A 301 -16.73 0.26 7.33
C ALA A 301 -16.79 -0.80 6.20
N GLY A 302 -16.71 -2.09 6.55
CA GLY A 302 -16.64 -3.19 5.59
C GLY A 302 -15.22 -3.55 5.14
N GLU A 303 -14.22 -2.69 5.37
CA GLU A 303 -12.83 -3.02 5.08
C GLU A 303 -12.18 -3.83 6.22
N PRO A 304 -11.41 -4.88 5.89
CA PRO A 304 -10.72 -5.66 6.89
C PRO A 304 -9.61 -4.87 7.59
N LEU A 305 -9.32 -5.16 8.86
CA LEU A 305 -8.24 -4.50 9.61
C LEU A 305 -6.87 -4.69 8.94
N TRP A 306 -6.63 -5.86 8.36
CA TRP A 306 -5.39 -6.18 7.66
C TRP A 306 -5.16 -5.36 6.39
N VAL A 307 -6.12 -4.53 5.97
CA VAL A 307 -5.91 -3.57 4.87
C VAL A 307 -4.69 -2.69 5.13
N SER A 308 -4.41 -2.37 6.40
CA SER A 308 -3.19 -1.65 6.78
C SER A 308 -1.92 -2.42 6.37
N GLY A 309 -1.85 -3.72 6.70
CA GLY A 309 -0.72 -4.57 6.33
C GLY A 309 -0.60 -4.73 4.82
N ARG A 310 -1.73 -4.85 4.10
CA ARG A 310 -1.73 -4.93 2.62
C ARG A 310 -1.14 -3.69 1.99
N CYS A 311 -1.58 -2.50 2.42
CA CYS A 311 -1.01 -1.23 1.95
C CYS A 311 0.50 -1.17 2.28
N GLY A 312 0.91 -1.71 3.42
CA GLY A 312 2.31 -1.78 3.83
C GLY A 312 3.14 -2.63 2.87
N LYS A 313 2.65 -3.83 2.55
CA LYS A 313 3.33 -4.71 1.58
C LYS A 313 3.38 -4.10 0.18
N VAL A 314 2.35 -3.36 -0.26
CA VAL A 314 2.38 -2.64 -1.57
C VAL A 314 3.55 -1.67 -1.61
N MET A 315 3.69 -0.85 -0.57
CA MET A 315 4.74 0.15 -0.51
C MET A 315 6.12 -0.46 -0.35
N THR A 316 6.26 -1.47 0.51
CA THR A 316 7.54 -2.15 0.72
C THR A 316 7.99 -2.93 -0.53
N ALA A 317 7.06 -3.45 -1.32
CA ALA A 317 7.35 -4.13 -2.59
C ALA A 317 7.98 -3.23 -3.65
N VAL A 318 7.77 -1.92 -3.57
CA VAL A 318 8.30 -0.93 -4.52
C VAL A 318 9.41 -0.07 -3.93
N ALA A 319 9.65 -0.11 -2.62
CA ALA A 319 10.53 0.83 -1.93
C ALA A 319 12.02 0.66 -2.22
N GLU A 320 12.46 -0.49 -2.73
CA GLU A 320 13.88 -0.77 -3.03
C GLU A 320 14.83 -0.49 -1.83
N GLY A 321 14.39 -0.84 -0.63
CA GLY A 321 15.14 -0.61 0.63
C GLY A 321 15.07 0.83 1.16
N LYS A 322 14.39 1.73 0.45
CA LYS A 322 14.17 3.11 0.92
C LYS A 322 13.17 3.14 2.08
N PRO A 323 13.32 4.11 3.00
CA PRO A 323 12.41 4.25 4.12
C PRO A 323 11.01 4.68 3.66
N VAL A 324 10.00 3.98 4.17
CA VAL A 324 8.58 4.32 3.96
C VAL A 324 7.95 4.71 5.29
N LEU A 325 7.41 5.92 5.38
CA LEU A 325 6.65 6.37 6.54
C LEU A 325 5.14 6.19 6.31
N ARG A 326 4.46 5.46 7.19
CA ARG A 326 3.00 5.26 7.18
C ARG A 326 2.29 6.40 7.91
N ILE A 327 1.54 7.21 7.18
CA ILE A 327 0.67 8.26 7.73
C ILE A 327 -0.64 7.60 8.19
N VAL A 328 -0.92 7.66 9.50
CA VAL A 328 -2.21 7.26 10.08
C VAL A 328 -2.90 8.47 10.69
N GLY A 329 -4.14 8.70 10.28
CA GLY A 329 -4.97 9.75 10.84
C GLY A 329 -5.49 9.35 12.22
N VAL A 330 -5.43 10.25 13.19
CA VAL A 330 -5.90 9.96 14.55
C VAL A 330 -7.42 9.96 14.68
N TRP A 331 -8.15 10.30 13.61
CA TRP A 331 -9.61 10.50 13.60
C TRP A 331 -10.39 9.39 12.89
N GLN A 332 -11.71 9.35 13.06
CA GLN A 332 -12.60 8.34 12.45
C GLN A 332 -12.69 8.48 10.92
N THR A 333 -12.37 7.40 10.21
CA THR A 333 -12.45 7.28 8.74
C THR A 333 -13.68 6.49 8.28
N GLY A 334 -14.64 6.25 9.20
CA GLY A 334 -15.91 5.60 8.89
C GLY A 334 -16.80 6.45 7.98
N GLU A 335 -18.03 6.01 7.76
CA GLU A 335 -19.00 6.71 6.93
C GLU A 335 -20.21 7.15 7.77
N PRO A 336 -20.49 8.47 7.90
CA PRO A 336 -19.71 9.59 7.36
C PRO A 336 -18.36 9.77 8.10
N PRO A 337 -17.33 10.33 7.44
CA PRO A 337 -16.03 10.56 8.07
C PRO A 337 -16.12 11.67 9.12
N MET A 338 -15.59 11.42 10.33
CA MET A 338 -15.56 12.40 11.43
C MET A 338 -14.13 12.84 11.70
N ARG A 339 -13.69 13.90 11.02
CA ARG A 339 -12.29 14.35 10.93
C ARG A 339 -11.71 14.94 12.24
N HIS A 340 -12.55 15.22 13.24
CA HIS A 340 -12.13 15.74 14.55
C HIS A 340 -12.46 14.82 15.73
N THR A 341 -12.97 13.62 15.45
CA THR A 341 -13.31 12.61 16.48
C THR A 341 -12.26 11.52 16.46
N ALA A 342 -11.65 11.21 17.59
CA ALA A 342 -10.58 10.23 17.69
C ALA A 342 -11.05 8.81 17.29
N LYS A 343 -10.15 8.04 16.65
CA LYS A 343 -10.31 6.58 16.56
C LYS A 343 -10.21 5.96 17.97
N PRO A 344 -10.78 4.76 18.21
CA PRO A 344 -10.55 4.07 19.48
C PRO A 344 -9.07 3.66 19.59
N PRO A 345 -8.43 3.77 20.77
CA PRO A 345 -7.03 3.43 21.00
C PRO A 345 -6.56 2.09 20.41
N ALA A 346 -7.38 1.04 20.52
CA ALA A 346 -7.05 -0.28 19.99
C ALA A 346 -6.94 -0.30 18.46
N GLU A 347 -7.86 0.37 17.76
CA GLU A 347 -7.79 0.55 16.31
C GLU A 347 -6.52 1.31 15.90
N LEU A 348 -6.20 2.44 16.53
CA LEU A 348 -4.96 3.19 16.18
C LEU A 348 -3.73 2.28 16.34
N THR A 349 -3.63 1.59 17.48
CA THR A 349 -2.47 0.76 17.82
C THR A 349 -2.29 -0.38 16.82
N LEU A 350 -3.36 -1.13 16.52
CA LEU A 350 -3.29 -2.24 15.56
C LEU A 350 -3.03 -1.75 14.14
N PHE A 351 -3.56 -0.58 13.76
CA PHE A 351 -3.32 -0.02 12.43
C PHE A 351 -1.84 0.35 12.23
N PHE A 352 -1.18 0.91 13.26
CA PHE A 352 0.27 1.10 13.27
C PHE A 352 1.05 -0.22 13.36
N ALA A 353 0.56 -1.20 14.13
CA ALA A 353 1.20 -2.51 14.23
C ALA A 353 1.30 -3.22 12.89
N GLU A 354 0.21 -3.27 12.14
CA GLU A 354 0.18 -3.81 10.77
C GLU A 354 1.20 -3.11 9.87
N ALA A 355 1.30 -1.78 9.95
CA ALA A 355 2.26 -1.02 9.14
C ALA A 355 3.72 -1.33 9.52
N VAL A 356 4.04 -1.33 10.81
CA VAL A 356 5.38 -1.61 11.32
C VAL A 356 5.81 -3.06 11.03
N ALA A 357 4.91 -4.02 11.25
CA ALA A 357 5.17 -5.42 10.95
C ALA A 357 5.45 -5.64 9.45
N ASN A 358 4.85 -4.84 8.58
CA ASN A 358 5.07 -4.89 7.13
C ASN A 358 6.20 -3.95 6.63
N GLY A 359 7.09 -3.54 7.53
CA GLY A 359 8.35 -2.86 7.20
C GLY A 359 8.28 -1.34 7.13
N GLN A 360 7.14 -0.73 7.48
CA GLN A 360 6.97 0.72 7.46
C GLN A 360 7.37 1.36 8.79
N ARG A 361 7.69 2.65 8.71
CA ARG A 361 8.04 3.53 9.83
C ARG A 361 6.79 4.33 10.23
N ALA A 362 6.64 4.69 11.50
CA ALA A 362 5.38 5.22 12.01
C ALA A 362 5.27 6.75 11.83
N TRP A 363 4.16 7.23 11.26
CA TRP A 363 3.82 8.65 11.14
C TRP A 363 2.38 8.90 11.61
N TRP A 364 2.19 9.59 12.75
CA TRP A 364 0.85 10.00 13.20
C TRP A 364 0.46 11.37 12.61
N HIS A 365 -0.82 11.53 12.31
CA HIS A 365 -1.35 12.75 11.69
C HIS A 365 -2.63 13.20 12.40
N VAL A 366 -2.68 14.50 12.76
CA VAL A 366 -3.85 15.18 13.33
C VAL A 366 -4.21 16.43 12.54
N LEU A 367 -5.51 16.73 12.51
CA LEU A 367 -6.07 17.92 11.86
C LEU A 367 -6.36 18.99 12.92
N GLY A 368 -5.65 20.10 12.82
CA GLY A 368 -5.68 21.19 13.77
C GLY A 368 -4.57 21.11 14.82
N ALA A 369 -4.00 22.26 15.12
CA ALA A 369 -3.21 22.47 16.32
C ALA A 369 -4.10 22.60 17.57
N GLU A 370 -5.33 23.12 17.42
CA GLU A 370 -6.37 22.97 18.44
C GLU A 370 -6.97 21.56 18.44
N LEU A 371 -7.04 20.94 19.62
CA LEU A 371 -7.52 19.57 19.79
C LEU A 371 -8.91 19.54 20.45
N TYR A 372 -9.90 19.11 19.69
CA TYR A 372 -11.27 18.87 20.18
C TYR A 372 -11.39 17.54 20.92
N ASP A 373 -10.73 16.49 20.41
CA ASP A 373 -10.72 15.16 21.01
C ASP A 373 -9.28 14.71 21.25
N ARG A 374 -8.96 14.40 22.51
CA ARG A 374 -7.60 14.06 22.98
C ARG A 374 -7.42 12.57 23.26
N ARG A 375 -8.46 11.74 23.09
CA ARG A 375 -8.45 10.31 23.48
C ARG A 375 -7.44 9.44 22.71
N TRP A 376 -6.88 9.94 21.62
CA TRP A 376 -5.85 9.26 20.82
C TRP A 376 -4.43 9.44 21.39
N GLN A 377 -4.19 10.45 22.23
CA GLN A 377 -2.84 10.89 22.59
C GLN A 377 -2.03 9.83 23.34
N GLU A 378 -2.60 9.24 24.40
CA GLU A 378 -1.90 8.24 25.20
C GLU A 378 -1.56 7.00 24.37
N ALA A 379 -2.49 6.52 23.53
CA ALA A 379 -2.26 5.36 22.68
C ALA A 379 -1.08 5.56 21.71
N ILE A 380 -0.98 6.75 21.12
CA ILE A 380 0.14 7.10 20.24
C ILE A 380 1.44 7.26 21.03
N ALA A 381 1.41 7.97 22.17
CA ALA A 381 2.59 8.15 23.01
C ALA A 381 3.16 6.81 23.48
N ASP A 382 2.32 5.91 24.01
CA ASP A 382 2.72 4.60 24.51
C ASP A 382 3.31 3.73 23.41
N TYR A 383 2.65 3.66 22.25
CA TYR A 383 3.12 2.83 21.15
C TYR A 383 4.42 3.38 20.54
N PHE A 384 4.51 4.69 20.31
CA PHE A 384 5.71 5.29 19.75
C PHE A 384 6.90 5.26 20.72
N ALA A 385 6.66 5.41 22.02
CA ALA A 385 7.69 5.25 23.03
C ALA A 385 8.28 3.83 23.02
N TRP A 386 7.42 2.81 22.91
CA TRP A 386 7.85 1.43 22.74
C TRP A 386 8.64 1.22 21.44
N LEU A 387 8.16 1.73 20.30
CA LEU A 387 8.88 1.66 19.02
C LEU A 387 10.29 2.29 19.10
N ALA A 388 10.45 3.35 19.90
CA ALA A 388 11.77 3.95 20.12
C ALA A 388 12.70 3.04 20.92
N ASP A 389 12.18 2.37 21.94
CA ASP A 389 12.97 1.48 22.80
C ASP A 389 13.46 0.23 22.05
N ILE A 390 12.71 -0.20 21.02
CA ILE A 390 13.03 -1.37 20.21
C ILE A 390 13.60 -1.03 18.82
N GLU A 391 13.86 0.24 18.53
CA GLU A 391 14.26 0.73 17.19
C GLU A 391 15.36 -0.11 16.50
N PRO A 392 16.41 -0.60 17.19
CA PRO A 392 17.43 -1.44 16.55
C PRO A 392 16.89 -2.72 15.88
N TYR A 393 15.70 -3.21 16.29
CA TYR A 393 15.02 -4.39 15.76
C TYR A 393 14.02 -4.08 14.65
N LEU A 394 13.85 -2.81 14.31
CA LEU A 394 12.96 -2.34 13.24
C LEU A 394 13.73 -1.91 12.00
N ARG A 395 15.06 -2.16 11.98
CA ARG A 395 15.97 -1.84 10.87
C ARG A 395 16.06 -3.03 9.92
N ASN A 396 14.92 -3.34 9.32
CA ASN A 396 14.76 -4.48 8.43
C ASN A 396 15.68 -4.34 7.21
N GLU A 397 16.46 -5.38 6.92
CA GLU A 397 17.31 -5.44 5.72
C GLU A 397 16.57 -6.11 4.56
N GLU A 398 15.84 -7.19 4.85
CA GLU A 398 15.20 -8.01 3.83
C GLU A 398 14.07 -8.86 4.43
N SER A 399 12.97 -9.03 3.70
CA SER A 399 11.95 -10.04 4.06
C SER A 399 12.51 -11.44 3.83
N LEU A 400 12.30 -12.34 4.79
CA LEU A 400 12.68 -13.76 4.67
C LEU A 400 11.53 -14.62 4.16
N ALA A 401 10.39 -14.04 3.78
CA ALA A 401 9.29 -14.78 3.18
C ALA A 401 9.71 -15.36 1.81
N ASP A 402 9.39 -16.63 1.58
CA ASP A 402 9.71 -17.34 0.33
C ASP A 402 8.45 -17.67 -0.50
N VAL A 403 7.33 -17.01 -0.18
CA VAL A 403 6.07 -17.04 -0.93
C VAL A 403 5.77 -15.62 -1.44
N ALA A 404 5.48 -15.48 -2.73
CA ALA A 404 5.14 -14.21 -3.36
C ALA A 404 3.72 -14.23 -3.95
N LEU A 405 2.94 -13.19 -3.64
CA LEU A 405 1.68 -12.88 -4.32
C LEU A 405 1.91 -11.79 -5.36
N VAL A 406 1.66 -12.10 -6.63
CA VAL A 406 1.89 -11.12 -7.71
C VAL A 406 0.85 -10.02 -7.67
N TRP A 407 1.34 -8.80 -7.83
CA TRP A 407 0.53 -7.58 -7.89
C TRP A 407 0.79 -6.84 -9.21
N SER A 408 -0.28 -6.56 -9.95
CA SER A 408 -0.24 -5.87 -11.24
C SER A 408 -1.27 -4.73 -11.26
N PRO A 409 -0.88 -3.45 -11.08
CA PRO A 409 -1.79 -2.32 -11.18
C PRO A 409 -2.64 -2.31 -12.46
N PRO A 410 -2.10 -2.61 -13.66
CA PRO A 410 -2.91 -2.69 -14.89
C PRO A 410 -4.10 -3.64 -14.81
N THR A 411 -4.02 -4.74 -14.06
CA THR A 411 -5.17 -5.61 -13.81
C THR A 411 -6.34 -4.86 -13.17
N PHE A 412 -6.05 -4.01 -12.18
CA PHE A 412 -7.08 -3.22 -11.51
C PHE A 412 -7.57 -2.07 -12.39
N TRP A 413 -6.70 -1.50 -13.23
CA TRP A 413 -7.10 -0.47 -14.21
C TRP A 413 -8.11 -1.04 -15.21
N LEU A 414 -7.82 -2.20 -15.80
CA LEU A 414 -8.73 -2.88 -16.71
C LEU A 414 -10.04 -3.29 -16.01
N SER A 415 -9.98 -3.68 -14.73
CA SER A 415 -11.20 -3.88 -13.94
C SER A 415 -12.07 -2.63 -13.87
N THR A 416 -11.47 -1.45 -13.71
CA THR A 416 -12.18 -0.17 -13.67
C THR A 416 -12.71 0.23 -15.05
N TRP A 417 -11.93 0.04 -16.10
CA TRP A 417 -12.27 0.49 -17.46
C TRP A 417 -13.23 -0.46 -18.19
N MET A 418 -13.08 -1.77 -18.00
CA MET A 418 -13.82 -2.80 -18.75
C MET A 418 -14.75 -3.65 -17.88
N GLY A 419 -14.66 -3.58 -16.56
CA GLY A 419 -15.46 -4.42 -15.66
C GLY A 419 -15.05 -5.91 -15.66
N LEU A 420 -13.74 -6.20 -15.57
CA LEU A 420 -13.21 -7.57 -15.57
C LEU A 420 -13.91 -8.50 -14.54
N ARG A 421 -14.09 -9.75 -14.97
CA ARG A 421 -14.70 -10.82 -14.17
C ARG A 421 -13.84 -12.10 -14.23
N PRO A 422 -13.63 -12.82 -13.10
CA PRO A 422 -13.97 -12.43 -11.72
C PRO A 422 -13.33 -11.09 -11.32
N SER A 423 -13.87 -10.44 -10.29
CA SER A 423 -13.32 -9.15 -9.81
C SER A 423 -11.87 -9.34 -9.35
N PRO A 424 -10.89 -8.62 -9.92
CA PRO A 424 -9.50 -8.75 -9.50
C PRO A 424 -9.26 -8.32 -8.06
N VAL A 425 -10.03 -7.35 -7.54
CA VAL A 425 -9.97 -6.95 -6.12
C VAL A 425 -10.39 -8.10 -5.22
N GLU A 426 -11.46 -8.82 -5.57
CA GLU A 426 -11.91 -9.98 -4.81
C GLU A 426 -10.90 -11.13 -4.90
N ALA A 427 -10.35 -11.41 -6.08
CA ALA A 427 -9.34 -12.44 -6.29
C ALA A 427 -8.08 -12.18 -5.46
N PHE A 428 -7.55 -10.95 -5.53
CA PHE A 428 -6.37 -10.55 -4.78
C PHE A 428 -6.60 -10.63 -3.26
N ASN A 429 -7.74 -10.11 -2.78
CA ASN A 429 -8.07 -10.16 -1.36
C ASN A 429 -8.37 -11.59 -0.87
N GLY A 430 -8.90 -12.45 -1.73
CA GLY A 430 -9.10 -13.87 -1.45
C GLY A 430 -7.79 -14.58 -1.16
N TRP A 431 -6.78 -14.41 -2.03
CA TRP A 431 -5.43 -14.92 -1.78
C TRP A 431 -4.79 -14.32 -0.55
N TYR A 432 -4.84 -12.99 -0.40
CA TYR A 432 -4.26 -12.29 0.74
C TYR A 432 -4.80 -12.83 2.07
N GLN A 433 -6.13 -12.97 2.16
CA GLN A 433 -6.79 -13.51 3.35
C GLN A 433 -6.49 -15.00 3.56
N ALA A 434 -6.46 -15.81 2.49
CA ALA A 434 -6.16 -17.23 2.61
C ALA A 434 -4.75 -17.45 3.21
N LEU A 435 -3.77 -16.67 2.75
CA LEU A 435 -2.39 -16.72 3.25
C LEU A 435 -2.29 -16.27 4.72
N LEU A 436 -3.00 -15.21 5.11
CA LEU A 436 -3.09 -14.77 6.51
C LEU A 436 -3.73 -15.84 7.41
N GLU A 437 -4.91 -16.36 7.04
CA GLU A 437 -5.58 -17.41 7.80
C GLU A 437 -4.79 -18.72 7.83
N GLY A 438 -4.00 -18.97 6.78
CA GLY A 438 -3.06 -20.08 6.68
C GLY A 438 -1.72 -19.84 7.38
N ARG A 439 -1.50 -18.67 7.97
CA ARG A 439 -0.28 -18.29 8.69
C ARG A 439 0.98 -18.44 7.84
N VAL A 440 0.87 -18.14 6.56
CA VAL A 440 1.97 -18.18 5.59
C VAL A 440 2.59 -16.79 5.51
N PRO A 441 3.87 -16.58 5.87
CA PRO A 441 4.54 -15.32 5.60
C PRO A 441 4.73 -15.13 4.09
N PHE A 442 4.34 -13.97 3.56
CA PHE A 442 4.43 -13.67 2.12
C PHE A 442 4.78 -12.21 1.82
N ASP A 443 5.40 -12.04 0.65
CA ASP A 443 5.67 -10.75 0.02
C ASP A 443 4.65 -10.46 -1.09
N LEU A 444 4.48 -9.18 -1.43
CA LEU A 444 3.92 -8.80 -2.72
C LEU A 444 5.04 -8.63 -3.73
N LEU A 445 4.85 -9.18 -4.93
CA LEU A 445 5.82 -9.07 -6.03
C LEU A 445 5.18 -8.29 -7.19
N PRO A 446 5.61 -7.05 -7.46
CA PRO A 446 5.09 -6.27 -8.58
C PRO A 446 5.39 -6.99 -9.89
N GLU A 447 4.45 -6.97 -10.84
CA GLU A 447 4.64 -7.67 -12.11
C GLU A 447 5.94 -7.25 -12.79
N TRP A 448 6.32 -5.96 -12.65
CA TRP A 448 7.47 -5.47 -13.38
C TRP A 448 8.80 -5.98 -12.86
N ASN A 449 8.78 -6.52 -11.64
CA ASN A 449 9.90 -7.11 -10.93
C ASN A 449 9.93 -8.64 -11.05
N LEU A 450 9.12 -9.25 -11.93
CA LEU A 450 9.22 -10.67 -12.28
C LEU A 450 10.45 -10.96 -13.13
N THR A 451 11.64 -10.81 -12.54
CA THR A 451 12.94 -11.11 -13.15
C THR A 451 13.52 -12.39 -12.57
N ALA A 452 14.43 -13.05 -13.31
CA ALA A 452 15.11 -14.25 -12.82
C ALA A 452 15.81 -14.00 -11.47
N GLU A 453 16.44 -12.83 -11.32
CA GLU A 453 17.08 -12.40 -10.07
C GLU A 453 16.08 -12.22 -8.92
N ARG A 454 14.89 -11.65 -9.14
CA ARG A 454 13.92 -11.52 -8.04
C ARG A 454 13.25 -12.85 -7.72
N LEU A 455 12.94 -13.67 -8.74
CA LEU A 455 12.25 -14.95 -8.60
C LEU A 455 13.08 -15.99 -7.83
N HIS A 456 14.41 -15.95 -7.86
CA HIS A 456 15.26 -16.91 -7.14
C HIS A 456 15.04 -16.89 -5.60
N ARG A 457 14.54 -15.78 -5.07
CA ARG A 457 14.27 -15.60 -3.63
C ARG A 457 13.04 -16.39 -3.17
N TYR A 458 12.15 -16.72 -4.11
CA TYR A 458 10.85 -17.32 -3.81
C TYR A 458 10.86 -18.80 -4.16
N ARG A 459 10.16 -19.59 -3.37
CA ARG A 459 9.82 -20.99 -3.68
C ARG A 459 8.46 -21.09 -4.35
N VAL A 460 7.53 -20.22 -3.98
CA VAL A 460 6.17 -20.21 -4.51
C VAL A 460 5.81 -18.82 -5.01
N VAL A 461 5.27 -18.77 -6.22
CA VAL A 461 4.68 -17.57 -6.82
C VAL A 461 3.20 -17.82 -7.09
N ILE A 462 2.36 -16.87 -6.71
CA ILE A 462 0.90 -16.97 -6.81
C ILE A 462 0.40 -15.87 -7.75
N LEU A 463 -0.39 -16.25 -8.75
CA LEU A 463 -1.08 -15.36 -9.67
C LEU A 463 -2.58 -15.34 -9.36
N PRO A 464 -3.13 -14.26 -8.79
CA PRO A 464 -4.58 -14.07 -8.66
C PRO A 464 -5.30 -14.18 -10.01
N SER A 465 -6.58 -14.54 -9.97
CA SER A 465 -7.45 -14.50 -11.15
C SER A 465 -7.33 -13.14 -11.88
N GLN A 466 -7.28 -13.18 -13.22
CA GLN A 466 -7.17 -12.02 -14.11
C GLN A 466 -5.83 -11.25 -14.04
N THR A 467 -4.80 -11.73 -13.32
CA THR A 467 -3.49 -11.07 -13.29
C THR A 467 -2.94 -10.82 -14.70
N CYS A 468 -2.61 -9.57 -15.01
CA CYS A 468 -2.08 -9.13 -16.29
C CYS A 468 -0.55 -9.08 -16.21
N LEU A 469 0.11 -9.58 -17.25
CA LEU A 469 1.56 -9.75 -17.28
C LEU A 469 2.13 -9.14 -18.56
N ARG A 470 3.41 -8.75 -18.50
CA ARG A 470 4.21 -8.46 -19.69
C ARG A 470 4.77 -9.74 -20.28
N ASP A 471 5.21 -9.64 -21.52
CA ASP A 471 5.81 -10.74 -22.24
C ASP A 471 7.03 -11.32 -21.50
N GLU A 472 7.90 -10.45 -21.02
CA GLU A 472 9.11 -10.83 -20.30
C GLU A 472 8.77 -11.51 -18.96
N SER A 473 7.70 -11.05 -18.29
CA SER A 473 7.21 -11.62 -17.04
C SER A 473 6.72 -13.06 -17.22
N VAL A 474 6.02 -13.36 -18.33
CA VAL A 474 5.60 -14.74 -18.67
C VAL A 474 6.81 -15.65 -18.90
N HIS A 475 7.82 -15.18 -19.62
CA HIS A 475 9.05 -15.95 -19.85
C HIS A 475 9.81 -16.21 -18.55
N ALA A 476 9.93 -15.22 -17.67
CA ALA A 476 10.61 -15.35 -16.39
C ALA A 476 9.91 -16.37 -15.49
N LEU A 477 8.57 -16.39 -15.45
CA LEU A 477 7.80 -17.38 -14.72
C LEU A 477 7.97 -18.79 -15.27
N ALA A 478 8.00 -18.95 -16.60
CA ALA A 478 8.27 -20.24 -17.23
C ALA A 478 9.67 -20.76 -16.87
N ALA A 479 10.69 -19.89 -16.89
CA ALA A 479 12.05 -20.23 -16.47
C ALA A 479 12.12 -20.57 -14.97
N PHE A 480 11.38 -19.85 -14.12
CA PHE A 480 11.28 -20.13 -12.69
C PHE A 480 10.72 -21.54 -12.41
N VAL A 481 9.63 -21.93 -13.08
CA VAL A 481 9.08 -23.29 -12.96
C VAL A 481 10.07 -24.33 -13.51
N ALA A 482 10.72 -24.07 -14.65
CA ALA A 482 11.74 -24.95 -15.20
C ALA A 482 12.97 -25.12 -14.28
N GLY A 483 13.26 -24.11 -13.45
CA GLY A 483 14.30 -24.11 -12.42
C GLY A 483 13.90 -24.78 -11.09
N GLY A 484 12.68 -25.30 -10.97
CA GLY A 484 12.22 -25.97 -9.74
C GLY A 484 11.22 -25.17 -8.89
N GLY A 485 10.85 -23.96 -9.33
CA GLY A 485 9.88 -23.10 -8.66
C GLY A 485 8.45 -23.66 -8.65
N GLY A 486 7.67 -23.23 -7.66
CA GLY A 486 6.25 -23.54 -7.54
C GLY A 486 5.36 -22.39 -8.04
N LEU A 487 4.41 -22.67 -8.93
CA LEU A 487 3.49 -21.66 -9.46
C LEU A 487 2.03 -22.05 -9.20
N VAL A 488 1.23 -21.13 -8.67
CA VAL A 488 -0.21 -21.34 -8.48
C VAL A 488 -0.99 -20.23 -9.16
N GLY A 489 -2.08 -20.56 -9.84
CA GLY A 489 -2.97 -19.57 -10.43
C GLY A 489 -4.41 -20.01 -10.53
N CYS A 490 -5.31 -19.03 -10.62
CA CYS A 490 -6.75 -19.22 -10.74
C CYS A 490 -7.29 -18.61 -12.04
N CYS A 491 -8.31 -19.24 -12.63
CA CYS A 491 -9.08 -18.73 -13.77
C CYS A 491 -8.17 -18.20 -14.90
N GLU A 492 -8.37 -16.97 -15.39
CA GLU A 492 -7.57 -16.40 -16.49
C GLU A 492 -6.26 -15.71 -16.00
N ALA A 493 -5.65 -16.18 -14.91
CA ALA A 493 -4.37 -15.64 -14.43
C ALA A 493 -3.27 -15.71 -15.52
N GLY A 494 -2.70 -14.54 -15.84
CA GLY A 494 -1.67 -14.38 -16.87
C GLY A 494 -2.19 -14.43 -18.31
N ALA A 495 -3.51 -14.47 -18.54
CA ALA A 495 -4.07 -14.62 -19.89
C ALA A 495 -4.14 -13.31 -20.69
N ARG A 496 -3.79 -12.17 -20.08
CA ARG A 496 -3.89 -10.85 -20.68
C ARG A 496 -2.60 -10.06 -20.54
N ALA A 497 -2.28 -9.30 -21.59
CA ALA A 497 -1.29 -8.24 -21.56
C ALA A 497 -1.78 -7.03 -20.74
N LEU A 498 -0.91 -6.05 -20.53
CA LEU A 498 -1.20 -4.88 -19.67
C LEU A 498 -2.34 -3.98 -20.18
N TRP A 499 -2.67 -4.03 -21.48
CA TRP A 499 -3.79 -3.28 -22.07
C TRP A 499 -5.00 -4.18 -22.40
N GLY A 500 -5.03 -5.39 -21.85
CA GLY A 500 -6.21 -6.26 -21.88
C GLY A 500 -6.31 -7.19 -23.10
N GLU A 501 -5.38 -7.09 -24.05
CA GLU A 501 -5.25 -8.05 -25.14
C GLU A 501 -5.04 -9.46 -24.59
N LEU A 502 -5.69 -10.45 -25.21
CA LEU A 502 -5.50 -11.83 -24.82
C LEU A 502 -4.13 -12.32 -25.30
N GLU A 503 -3.38 -12.93 -24.40
CA GLU A 503 -2.16 -13.66 -24.73
C GLU A 503 -2.46 -14.80 -25.72
N ALA A 504 -1.44 -15.13 -26.52
CA ALA A 504 -1.46 -16.29 -27.41
C ALA A 504 -1.77 -17.55 -26.60
N LYS A 505 -2.75 -18.34 -27.06
CA LYS A 505 -3.30 -19.50 -26.33
C LYS A 505 -2.22 -20.50 -25.96
N GLU A 506 -1.27 -20.71 -26.86
CA GLU A 506 -0.17 -21.66 -26.74
C GLU A 506 0.79 -21.24 -25.63
N ARG A 507 1.10 -19.96 -25.56
CA ARG A 507 2.07 -19.41 -24.60
C ARG A 507 1.50 -19.37 -23.19
N TRP A 508 0.29 -18.83 -23.03
CA TRP A 508 -0.42 -18.86 -21.75
C TRP A 508 -0.65 -20.30 -21.28
N GLY A 509 -1.08 -21.16 -22.20
CA GLY A 509 -1.34 -22.56 -21.92
C GLY A 509 -0.08 -23.33 -21.47
N ALA A 510 1.07 -23.06 -22.09
CA ALA A 510 2.34 -23.70 -21.75
C ALA A 510 2.79 -23.42 -20.30
N LEU A 511 2.50 -22.22 -19.77
CA LEU A 511 2.78 -21.84 -18.38
C LEU A 511 2.04 -22.77 -17.39
N TRP A 512 0.78 -23.07 -17.69
CA TRP A 512 -0.11 -23.84 -16.80
C TRP A 512 -0.16 -25.33 -17.13
N GLY A 513 0.34 -25.74 -18.30
CA GLY A 513 0.18 -27.10 -18.80
C GLY A 513 -1.23 -27.39 -19.32
N VAL A 514 -1.95 -26.37 -19.80
CA VAL A 514 -3.32 -26.49 -20.30
C VAL A 514 -3.45 -25.85 -21.69
N GLN A 515 -4.52 -26.16 -22.42
CA GLN A 515 -4.86 -25.48 -23.66
C GLN A 515 -6.16 -24.69 -23.45
N ARG A 516 -6.15 -23.39 -23.78
CA ARG A 516 -7.34 -22.55 -23.71
C ARG A 516 -8.35 -22.98 -24.77
N LEU A 517 -9.59 -23.25 -24.36
CA LEU A 517 -10.72 -23.42 -25.25
C LEU A 517 -11.46 -22.09 -25.44
N GLU A 518 -12.31 -22.01 -26.46
CA GLU A 518 -13.12 -20.81 -26.72
C GLU A 518 -14.40 -20.81 -25.87
N ASP A 519 -14.87 -19.59 -25.58
CA ASP A 519 -16.10 -19.23 -24.87
C ASP A 519 -16.26 -19.74 -23.43
N PRO A 520 -15.92 -18.93 -22.39
CA PRO A 520 -16.29 -19.27 -21.02
C PRO A 520 -17.82 -19.29 -20.88
N PRO A 521 -18.39 -20.19 -20.05
CA PRO A 521 -19.82 -20.18 -19.79
C PRO A 521 -20.23 -18.87 -19.10
N PRO A 522 -21.52 -18.49 -19.16
CA PRO A 522 -22.07 -17.44 -18.30
C PRO A 522 -21.76 -17.71 -16.83
N PRO A 523 -21.76 -16.68 -15.96
CA PRO A 523 -21.49 -16.87 -14.53
C PRO A 523 -22.36 -17.96 -13.92
N LEU A 524 -21.69 -18.97 -13.39
CA LEU A 524 -22.28 -20.17 -12.82
C LEU A 524 -22.85 -19.87 -11.42
N ARG A 525 -23.88 -20.61 -11.05
CA ARG A 525 -24.50 -20.58 -9.72
C ARG A 525 -24.72 -22.01 -9.24
N HIS A 526 -24.63 -22.27 -7.94
CA HIS A 526 -24.92 -23.59 -7.36
C HIS A 526 -24.28 -24.75 -8.16
N CYS A 527 -22.95 -24.72 -8.30
CA CYS A 527 -22.17 -25.75 -8.97
C CYS A 527 -21.11 -26.30 -8.01
N TYR A 528 -20.51 -27.44 -8.36
CA TYR A 528 -19.55 -28.13 -7.49
C TYR A 528 -18.33 -28.64 -8.26
N LEU A 529 -17.27 -28.95 -7.53
CA LEU A 529 -16.10 -29.68 -8.02
C LEU A 529 -16.16 -31.09 -7.46
N ARG A 530 -16.17 -32.10 -8.31
CA ARG A 530 -16.24 -33.50 -7.90
C ARG A 530 -14.86 -34.09 -7.68
N ILE A 531 -14.71 -34.76 -6.55
CA ILE A 531 -13.56 -35.58 -6.19
C ILE A 531 -13.85 -37.01 -6.65
N ASP A 532 -13.16 -37.46 -7.70
CA ASP A 532 -13.24 -38.88 -8.08
C ASP A 532 -12.44 -39.73 -7.08
N LEU A 533 -12.94 -40.93 -6.75
CA LEU A 533 -12.39 -41.82 -5.71
C LEU A 533 -10.87 -42.06 -5.83
N HIS A 534 -10.37 -42.22 -7.05
CA HIS A 534 -8.94 -42.49 -7.31
C HIS A 534 -8.04 -41.28 -7.00
N ASN A 535 -8.59 -40.06 -6.90
CA ASN A 535 -7.85 -38.84 -6.60
C ASN A 535 -7.85 -38.46 -5.12
N ARG A 536 -8.68 -39.11 -4.28
CA ARG A 536 -8.81 -38.78 -2.84
C ARG A 536 -7.48 -38.81 -2.07
N SER A 537 -6.52 -39.62 -2.50
CA SER A 537 -5.19 -39.72 -1.88
C SER A 537 -4.21 -38.62 -2.32
N HIS A 538 -4.56 -37.80 -3.32
CA HIS A 538 -3.68 -36.75 -3.82
C HIS A 538 -3.45 -35.69 -2.73
N PRO A 539 -2.21 -35.22 -2.48
CA PRO A 539 -1.94 -34.30 -1.36
C PRO A 539 -2.71 -32.96 -1.44
N LEU A 540 -3.07 -32.50 -2.64
CA LEU A 540 -3.95 -31.32 -2.80
C LEU A 540 -5.34 -31.50 -2.18
N LEU A 541 -5.80 -32.75 -2.08
CA LEU A 541 -7.11 -33.10 -1.52
C LEU A 541 -7.01 -33.58 -0.07
N LYS A 542 -5.86 -33.35 0.58
CA LYS A 542 -5.67 -33.63 2.00
C LYS A 542 -6.66 -32.81 2.84
N GLU A 543 -7.20 -33.45 3.88
CA GLU A 543 -8.06 -32.84 4.91
C GLU A 543 -9.44 -32.35 4.42
N PHE A 544 -9.96 -32.84 3.29
CA PHE A 544 -11.36 -32.65 2.90
C PHE A 544 -12.32 -33.71 3.48
N GLY A 545 -11.80 -34.71 4.20
CA GLY A 545 -12.61 -35.71 4.89
C GLY A 545 -13.38 -36.62 3.93
N ASP A 546 -14.60 -37.01 4.33
CA ASP A 546 -15.47 -37.89 3.56
C ASP A 546 -16.49 -37.08 2.74
N THR A 547 -15.99 -36.29 1.78
CA THR A 547 -16.82 -35.61 0.78
C THR A 547 -16.45 -36.05 -0.62
N ASP A 548 -17.47 -36.15 -1.48
CA ASP A 548 -17.30 -36.39 -2.93
C ASP A 548 -17.30 -35.08 -3.74
N VAL A 549 -17.65 -33.95 -3.11
CA VAL A 549 -17.78 -32.67 -3.78
C VAL A 549 -17.22 -31.52 -2.95
N LEU A 550 -16.65 -30.54 -3.62
CA LEU A 550 -16.28 -29.23 -3.08
C LEU A 550 -17.19 -28.16 -3.70
N PRO A 551 -17.46 -27.05 -3.01
CA PRO A 551 -18.18 -25.94 -3.61
C PRO A 551 -17.46 -25.41 -4.86
N GLY A 552 -18.20 -25.22 -5.95
CA GLY A 552 -17.70 -24.54 -7.15
C GLY A 552 -17.61 -23.02 -6.96
N ALA A 553 -17.33 -22.31 -8.04
CA ALA A 553 -17.27 -20.85 -8.07
C ALA A 553 -18.07 -20.27 -9.25
N ALA A 554 -17.99 -18.97 -9.48
CA ALA A 554 -18.88 -18.28 -10.42
C ALA A 554 -18.33 -18.26 -11.85
N HIS A 555 -17.02 -18.22 -12.02
CA HIS A 555 -16.36 -18.07 -13.31
C HIS A 555 -15.49 -19.29 -13.59
N LEU A 556 -15.65 -19.88 -14.78
CA LEU A 556 -14.90 -21.04 -15.24
C LEU A 556 -14.13 -20.68 -16.52
N SER A 557 -12.82 -20.77 -16.47
CA SER A 557 -11.97 -20.76 -17.66
C SER A 557 -12.03 -22.14 -18.31
N ARG A 558 -12.46 -22.23 -19.57
CA ARG A 558 -12.53 -23.51 -20.27
C ARG A 558 -11.16 -23.89 -20.81
N VAL A 559 -10.61 -24.98 -20.29
CA VAL A 559 -9.30 -25.50 -20.70
C VAL A 559 -9.29 -27.03 -20.77
N THR A 560 -8.33 -27.59 -21.50
CA THR A 560 -8.00 -29.01 -21.49
C THR A 560 -6.56 -29.22 -21.04
N ALA A 561 -6.25 -30.38 -20.45
CA ALA A 561 -4.89 -30.70 -20.03
C ALA A 561 -3.98 -30.94 -21.24
N LEU A 562 -2.78 -30.36 -21.24
CA LEU A 562 -1.70 -30.77 -22.13
C LEU A 562 -1.05 -32.07 -21.61
N ALA A 563 -0.24 -32.70 -22.46
CA ALA A 563 0.56 -33.87 -22.07
C ALA A 563 1.44 -33.57 -20.84
N GLY A 564 1.45 -34.48 -19.87
CA GLY A 564 2.18 -34.33 -18.60
C GLY A 564 1.44 -33.52 -17.53
N THR A 565 0.21 -33.09 -17.77
CA THR A 565 -0.63 -32.40 -16.80
C THR A 565 -1.78 -33.31 -16.34
N THR A 566 -1.92 -33.46 -15.02
CA THR A 566 -2.92 -34.31 -14.39
C THR A 566 -4.14 -33.49 -13.95
N PRO A 567 -5.34 -33.75 -14.52
CA PRO A 567 -6.58 -33.21 -13.98
C PRO A 567 -7.00 -33.95 -12.70
N LEU A 568 -7.39 -33.23 -11.65
CA LEU A 568 -7.76 -33.82 -10.35
C LEU A 568 -9.26 -33.78 -10.04
N LEU A 569 -9.91 -32.65 -10.29
CA LEU A 569 -11.34 -32.45 -9.99
C LEU A 569 -12.11 -32.20 -11.28
N THR A 570 -13.36 -32.66 -11.33
CA THR A 570 -14.26 -32.45 -12.48
C THR A 570 -15.44 -31.57 -12.11
N PHE A 571 -15.94 -30.80 -13.05
CA PHE A 571 -17.06 -29.89 -12.85
C PHE A 571 -18.37 -30.66 -12.68
N VAL A 572 -19.19 -30.20 -11.74
CA VAL A 572 -20.60 -30.59 -11.59
C VAL A 572 -21.45 -29.38 -11.99
N PRO A 573 -22.34 -29.50 -12.99
CA PRO A 573 -23.07 -28.38 -13.55
C PRO A 573 -24.03 -27.75 -12.53
N SER A 574 -24.43 -26.51 -12.82
CA SER A 574 -25.47 -25.81 -12.07
C SER A 574 -26.80 -26.54 -12.10
N TYR A 575 -27.48 -26.62 -10.96
CA TYR A 575 -28.84 -27.16 -10.86
C TYR A 575 -29.71 -26.29 -9.93
N PRO A 576 -31.05 -26.39 -10.00
CA PRO A 576 -31.96 -25.57 -9.19
C PRO A 576 -31.72 -25.72 -7.69
N VAL A 577 -31.82 -24.61 -6.94
CA VAL A 577 -31.82 -24.62 -5.46
C VAL A 577 -33.19 -24.92 -4.86
N HIS A 578 -34.24 -24.82 -5.67
CA HIS A 578 -35.64 -25.05 -5.32
C HIS A 578 -36.42 -25.43 -6.60
N PRO A 579 -37.43 -26.32 -6.52
CA PRO A 579 -37.88 -27.05 -5.33
C PRO A 579 -36.94 -28.20 -4.93
N PRO A 580 -36.96 -28.69 -3.66
CA PRO A 580 -36.04 -29.73 -3.17
C PRO A 580 -35.96 -30.99 -4.05
N GLU A 581 -37.08 -31.39 -4.67
CA GLU A 581 -37.16 -32.55 -5.57
C GLU A 581 -36.36 -32.36 -6.86
N LYS A 582 -35.96 -31.13 -7.17
CA LYS A 582 -35.12 -30.75 -8.32
C LYS A 582 -33.68 -30.39 -7.94
N VAL A 583 -33.30 -30.54 -6.66
CA VAL A 583 -31.95 -30.26 -6.15
C VAL A 583 -31.06 -31.50 -6.35
N TYR A 584 -30.78 -31.83 -7.61
CA TYR A 584 -29.83 -32.88 -7.95
C TYR A 584 -29.03 -32.50 -9.21
N PRO A 585 -27.74 -32.85 -9.28
CA PRO A 585 -26.96 -32.64 -10.49
C PRO A 585 -27.35 -33.65 -11.57
N ASP A 586 -27.57 -33.15 -12.79
CA ASP A 586 -27.76 -33.95 -13.99
C ASP A 586 -27.01 -33.30 -15.17
N PRO A 587 -25.90 -33.90 -15.65
CA PRO A 587 -25.29 -35.13 -15.17
C PRO A 587 -24.58 -34.97 -13.81
N LYS A 588 -24.43 -36.07 -13.06
CA LYS A 588 -23.67 -36.10 -11.79
C LYS A 588 -22.16 -35.93 -11.96
N ARG A 589 -21.64 -36.17 -13.17
CA ARG A 589 -20.22 -36.08 -13.55
C ARG A 589 -20.12 -35.43 -14.92
N THR A 590 -19.13 -34.58 -15.13
CA THR A 590 -18.71 -34.15 -16.47
C THR A 590 -17.25 -34.55 -16.72
N ASP A 591 -16.80 -34.42 -17.96
CA ASP A 591 -15.40 -34.53 -18.37
C ASP A 591 -14.63 -33.19 -18.27
N VAL A 592 -15.30 -32.12 -17.83
CA VAL A 592 -14.70 -30.79 -17.69
C VAL A 592 -13.84 -30.76 -16.43
N ALA A 593 -12.52 -30.83 -16.60
CA ALA A 593 -11.57 -30.73 -15.50
C ALA A 593 -11.48 -29.28 -14.96
N THR A 594 -11.24 -29.15 -13.65
CA THR A 594 -11.27 -27.85 -12.94
C THR A 594 -10.01 -27.57 -12.12
N VAL A 595 -9.21 -28.59 -11.82
CA VAL A 595 -7.93 -28.46 -11.11
C VAL A 595 -6.89 -29.25 -11.88
N PHE A 596 -5.81 -28.59 -12.27
CA PHE A 596 -4.76 -29.14 -13.11
C PHE A 596 -3.43 -29.04 -12.38
N CYS A 597 -2.71 -30.15 -12.34
CA CYS A 597 -1.43 -30.27 -11.63
C CYS A 597 -0.38 -30.75 -12.60
N ARG A 598 0.77 -30.09 -12.61
CA ARG A 598 1.89 -30.49 -13.44
C ARG A 598 3.15 -30.53 -12.61
N GLU A 599 3.90 -31.60 -12.75
CA GLU A 599 5.23 -31.75 -12.16
C GLU A 599 6.24 -31.98 -13.29
N ILE A 600 7.18 -31.04 -13.39
CA ILE A 600 8.39 -31.17 -14.21
C ILE A 600 9.58 -31.07 -13.24
N ASN A 601 10.56 -30.19 -13.49
CA ASN A 601 11.52 -29.79 -12.47
C ASN A 601 10.82 -29.04 -11.32
N GLY A 602 9.96 -28.07 -11.64
CA GLY A 602 9.07 -27.38 -10.71
C GLY A 602 7.66 -27.97 -10.69
N ARG A 603 6.74 -27.31 -9.98
CA ARG A 603 5.34 -27.72 -9.86
C ARG A 603 4.40 -26.57 -10.18
N THR A 604 3.35 -26.83 -10.95
CA THR A 604 2.28 -25.85 -11.20
C THR A 604 0.92 -26.39 -10.80
N VAL A 605 0.09 -25.52 -10.21
CA VAL A 605 -1.34 -25.77 -9.97
C VAL A 605 -2.14 -24.68 -10.65
N PHE A 606 -3.05 -25.10 -11.52
CA PHE A 606 -4.01 -24.22 -12.17
C PHE A 606 -5.43 -24.59 -11.75
N LEU A 607 -6.10 -23.67 -11.06
CA LEU A 607 -7.51 -23.78 -10.69
C LEU A 607 -8.32 -23.09 -11.79
N ALA A 608 -9.04 -23.82 -12.62
CA ALA A 608 -9.75 -23.25 -13.76
C ALA A 608 -10.94 -22.35 -13.35
N MET A 609 -11.37 -22.42 -12.09
CA MET A 609 -12.41 -21.56 -11.54
C MET A 609 -11.85 -20.44 -10.65
N ASP A 610 -12.63 -19.38 -10.44
CA ASP A 610 -12.29 -18.23 -9.58
C ASP A 610 -12.36 -18.52 -8.08
N ILE A 611 -11.72 -19.61 -7.62
CA ILE A 611 -11.75 -20.08 -6.22
C ILE A 611 -11.24 -19.01 -5.25
N ASP A 612 -10.27 -18.20 -5.67
CA ASP A 612 -9.76 -17.07 -4.90
C ASP A 612 -10.82 -15.98 -4.67
N ALA A 613 -11.44 -15.48 -5.73
CA ALA A 613 -12.50 -14.48 -5.63
C ALA A 613 -13.75 -15.04 -4.93
N ALA A 614 -14.09 -16.30 -5.17
CA ALA A 614 -15.18 -16.98 -4.49
C ALA A 614 -14.94 -17.13 -2.99
N TYR A 615 -13.72 -17.45 -2.58
CA TYR A 615 -13.35 -17.46 -1.18
C TYR A 615 -13.51 -16.07 -0.54
N TRP A 616 -13.14 -15.00 -1.26
CA TRP A 616 -13.38 -13.64 -0.78
C TRP A 616 -14.87 -13.36 -0.52
N ARG A 617 -15.74 -13.75 -1.43
CA ARG A 617 -17.19 -13.50 -1.32
C ARG A 617 -17.88 -14.39 -0.28
N SER A 618 -17.47 -15.64 -0.15
CA SER A 618 -18.22 -16.68 0.57
C SER A 618 -17.60 -17.14 1.88
N ARG A 619 -16.28 -16.95 2.05
CA ARG A 619 -15.50 -17.46 3.20
C ARG A 619 -15.58 -18.97 3.41
N LEU A 620 -15.92 -19.73 2.38
CA LEU A 620 -16.06 -21.18 2.50
C LEU A 620 -14.71 -21.81 2.89
N PRO A 621 -14.66 -22.60 3.98
CA PRO A 621 -13.42 -23.25 4.44
C PRO A 621 -12.78 -24.13 3.38
N ASP A 622 -13.58 -24.76 2.52
CA ASP A 622 -13.10 -25.65 1.46
C ASP A 622 -12.30 -24.89 0.39
N HIS A 623 -12.74 -23.68 0.02
CA HIS A 623 -11.98 -22.84 -0.91
C HIS A 623 -10.65 -22.42 -0.30
N LYS A 624 -10.65 -21.95 0.96
CA LYS A 624 -9.40 -21.65 1.68
C LYS A 624 -8.47 -22.86 1.70
N ARG A 625 -8.99 -24.03 2.06
CA ARG A 625 -8.22 -25.28 2.15
C ARG A 625 -7.60 -25.63 0.81
N LEU A 626 -8.36 -25.52 -0.28
CA LEU A 626 -7.87 -25.82 -1.63
C LEU A 626 -6.73 -24.88 -2.04
N LEU A 627 -6.88 -23.57 -1.77
CA LEU A 627 -5.86 -22.56 -2.04
C LEU A 627 -4.56 -22.83 -1.24
N LEU A 628 -4.67 -23.13 0.06
CA LEU A 628 -3.52 -23.42 0.92
C LEU A 628 -2.85 -24.76 0.58
N ASN A 629 -3.64 -25.78 0.27
CA ASN A 629 -3.11 -27.06 -0.19
C ASN A 629 -2.36 -26.88 -1.53
N ALA A 630 -2.82 -26.00 -2.42
CA ALA A 630 -2.11 -25.66 -3.66
C ALA A 630 -0.72 -25.09 -3.38
N VAL A 631 -0.63 -24.12 -2.47
CA VAL A 631 0.66 -23.55 -2.02
C VAL A 631 1.55 -24.64 -1.42
N ALA A 632 1.03 -25.47 -0.52
CA ALA A 632 1.79 -26.55 0.11
C ALA A 632 2.30 -27.59 -0.90
N TRP A 633 1.47 -27.97 -1.88
CA TRP A 633 1.84 -28.99 -2.86
C TRP A 633 2.94 -28.52 -3.81
N VAL A 634 2.86 -27.27 -4.31
CA VAL A 634 3.92 -26.71 -5.17
C VAL A 634 5.20 -26.44 -4.40
N ARG A 635 5.10 -26.16 -3.09
CA ARG A 635 6.24 -25.98 -2.18
C ARG A 635 7.02 -27.27 -1.90
N ARG A 636 6.38 -28.44 -2.04
CA ARG A 636 6.90 -29.75 -1.62
C ARG A 636 7.09 -29.81 -0.10
N ASP A 637 7.91 -30.74 0.40
CA ASP A 637 8.15 -30.97 1.84
C ASP A 637 9.15 -29.98 2.47
N VAL A 638 9.36 -28.81 1.87
CA VAL A 638 10.22 -27.77 2.44
C VAL A 638 9.41 -26.98 3.47
N PRO A 639 9.86 -26.80 4.73
CA PRO A 639 9.12 -26.04 5.73
C PRO A 639 9.22 -24.53 5.49
N LEU A 640 8.16 -23.76 5.78
CA LEU A 640 8.16 -22.29 5.68
C LEU A 640 9.30 -21.68 6.52
N PRO A 641 9.81 -20.49 6.19
CA PRO A 641 10.83 -19.80 7.00
C PRO A 641 10.42 -19.65 8.48
N VAL A 642 9.12 -19.42 8.71
CA VAL A 642 8.50 -19.40 10.03
C VAL A 642 7.15 -20.14 9.96
N GLN A 643 6.87 -20.97 10.96
CA GLN A 643 5.56 -21.56 11.20
C GLN A 643 5.08 -21.18 12.62
N VAL A 644 3.80 -20.88 12.79
CA VAL A 644 3.26 -20.45 14.08
C VAL A 644 2.02 -21.28 14.44
N ASP A 645 2.16 -22.17 15.41
CA ASP A 645 1.05 -22.96 15.93
C ASP A 645 0.34 -22.21 17.07
N GLY A 646 -0.98 -22.24 17.06
CA GLY A 646 -1.81 -21.59 18.08
C GLY A 646 -3.15 -21.11 17.53
N GLY A 647 -4.01 -20.60 18.42
CA GLY A 647 -5.31 -20.04 18.04
C GLY A 647 -5.21 -18.58 17.59
N GLY A 648 -6.31 -18.06 17.02
CA GLY A 648 -6.45 -16.66 16.61
C GLY A 648 -6.03 -16.37 15.18
N TRP A 649 -6.19 -15.10 14.78
CA TRP A 649 -5.79 -14.55 13.48
C TRP A 649 -4.57 -13.66 13.69
N LEU A 650 -3.45 -14.02 13.06
CA LEU A 650 -2.19 -13.30 13.16
C LEU A 650 -1.69 -12.92 11.77
N ASP A 651 -1.30 -11.66 11.55
CA ASP A 651 -0.35 -11.34 10.48
C ASP A 651 1.06 -11.67 10.98
N ILE A 652 1.79 -12.44 10.17
CA ILE A 652 3.11 -12.97 10.51
C ILE A 652 4.08 -12.50 9.43
N THR A 653 5.04 -11.69 9.85
CA THR A 653 6.14 -11.25 8.98
C THR A 653 7.47 -11.63 9.59
N VAL A 654 8.44 -11.88 8.72
CA VAL A 654 9.79 -12.30 9.12
C VAL A 654 10.81 -11.44 8.39
N TRP A 655 11.67 -10.78 9.15
CA TRP A 655 12.66 -9.84 8.64
C TRP A 655 14.07 -10.25 9.04
N ARG A 656 14.99 -10.24 8.09
CA ARG A 656 16.43 -10.22 8.36
C ARG A 656 16.79 -8.87 8.96
N GLN A 657 17.62 -8.92 10.00
CA GLN A 657 18.28 -7.78 10.62
C GLN A 657 19.80 -7.92 10.43
N ALA A 658 20.54 -6.82 10.57
CA ALA A 658 22.01 -6.81 10.41
C ALA A 658 22.75 -7.85 11.27
N ARG A 659 22.20 -8.23 12.43
CA ARG A 659 22.79 -9.21 13.36
C ARG A 659 21.78 -10.24 13.86
N GLY A 660 20.74 -10.52 13.09
CA GLY A 660 19.64 -11.33 13.58
C GLY A 660 18.46 -11.46 12.63
N LEU A 661 17.33 -11.83 13.20
CA LEU A 661 16.02 -11.74 12.56
C LEU A 661 14.95 -11.33 13.57
N THR A 662 13.83 -10.85 13.05
CA THR A 662 12.61 -10.60 13.82
C THR A 662 11.44 -11.33 13.19
N VAL A 663 10.56 -11.86 14.04
CA VAL A 663 9.24 -12.37 13.65
C VAL A 663 8.20 -11.50 14.32
N HIS A 664 7.39 -10.78 13.53
CA HIS A 664 6.30 -9.99 14.04
C HIS A 664 5.02 -10.85 14.07
N LEU A 665 4.25 -10.70 15.14
CA LEU A 665 2.94 -11.31 15.34
C LEU A 665 1.94 -10.19 15.65
N VAL A 666 1.16 -9.77 14.65
CA VAL A 666 0.10 -8.76 14.84
C VAL A 666 -1.23 -9.47 15.04
N ASN A 667 -1.90 -9.20 16.15
CA ASN A 667 -3.15 -9.85 16.50
C ASN A 667 -4.35 -9.19 15.81
N LEU A 668 -4.87 -9.87 14.79
CA LEU A 668 -6.05 -9.47 14.04
C LEU A 668 -7.33 -10.12 14.57
N THR A 669 -7.26 -10.82 15.70
CA THR A 669 -8.43 -11.45 16.33
C THR A 669 -9.31 -10.37 16.97
N THR A 670 -10.45 -10.09 16.35
CA THR A 670 -11.44 -9.13 16.86
C THR A 670 -12.81 -9.39 16.22
N PRO A 671 -13.93 -9.17 16.93
CA PRO A 671 -15.25 -9.21 16.30
C PRO A 671 -15.40 -8.17 15.18
N ASN A 672 -14.61 -7.09 15.20
CA ASN A 672 -14.68 -5.98 14.25
C ASN A 672 -13.63 -6.09 13.13
N LEU A 673 -13.20 -7.31 12.81
CA LEU A 673 -12.19 -7.52 11.77
C LEU A 673 -12.64 -6.92 10.44
N PHE A 674 -13.90 -7.09 10.04
CA PHE A 674 -14.48 -6.52 8.82
C PHE A 674 -15.48 -5.38 9.08
N GLY A 675 -15.98 -5.23 10.31
CA GLY A 675 -17.02 -4.24 10.65
C GLY A 675 -16.50 -2.83 10.96
N GLY A 676 -15.22 -2.69 11.33
CA GLY A 676 -14.62 -1.44 11.79
C GLY A 676 -15.08 -0.99 13.18
N PRO A 677 -14.52 0.13 13.68
CA PRO A 677 -13.18 0.11 14.26
C PRO A 677 -13.06 -0.89 15.43
N VAL A 678 -11.84 -1.34 15.72
CA VAL A 678 -11.54 -2.14 16.92
C VAL A 678 -11.69 -1.26 18.16
N THR A 679 -12.57 -1.64 19.07
CA THR A 679 -12.79 -0.93 20.33
C THR A 679 -11.84 -1.40 21.42
N ASP A 680 -11.57 -2.70 21.48
CA ASP A 680 -10.81 -3.37 22.53
C ASP A 680 -9.89 -4.44 21.94
N PHE A 681 -8.77 -4.70 22.61
CA PHE A 681 -7.91 -5.83 22.27
C PHE A 681 -8.55 -7.14 22.73
N VAL A 682 -8.48 -8.17 21.89
CA VAL A 682 -8.88 -9.55 22.24
C VAL A 682 -7.62 -10.42 22.21
N PRO A 683 -6.91 -10.57 23.34
CA PRO A 683 -5.64 -11.30 23.36
C PRO A 683 -5.81 -12.76 22.92
N VAL A 684 -4.87 -13.25 22.13
CA VAL A 684 -4.77 -14.68 21.79
C VAL A 684 -3.79 -15.38 22.71
N GLY A 685 -4.09 -16.63 23.05
CA GLY A 685 -3.27 -17.45 23.96
C GLY A 685 -1.91 -17.83 23.40
N ALA A 686 -1.28 -18.84 24.00
CA ALA A 686 0.09 -19.22 23.68
C ALA A 686 0.25 -19.60 22.20
N GLN A 687 1.35 -19.13 21.61
CA GLN A 687 1.79 -19.45 20.25
C GLN A 687 3.15 -20.14 20.30
N GLN A 688 3.33 -21.19 19.49
CA GLN A 688 4.63 -21.82 19.26
C GLN A 688 5.17 -21.33 17.92
N VAL A 689 6.26 -20.55 17.97
CA VAL A 689 6.90 -19.97 16.79
C VAL A 689 8.09 -20.84 16.41
N HIS A 690 8.01 -21.55 15.29
CA HIS A 690 9.05 -22.38 14.72
C HIS A 690 9.79 -21.59 13.65
N ILE A 691 11.04 -21.25 13.92
CA ILE A 691 11.88 -20.42 13.05
C ILE A 691 12.97 -21.31 12.45
N HIS A 692 13.00 -21.40 11.11
CA HIS A 692 14.07 -22.09 10.41
C HIS A 692 15.24 -21.13 10.21
N LEU A 693 16.33 -21.38 10.93
CA LEU A 693 17.50 -20.53 10.91
C LEU A 693 18.26 -20.71 9.59
N PRO A 694 18.83 -19.63 9.01
CA PRO A 694 19.73 -19.74 7.86
C PRO A 694 20.92 -20.65 8.17
N ALA A 695 21.45 -21.33 7.15
CA ALA A 695 22.56 -22.26 7.30
C ALA A 695 23.79 -21.59 7.96
N GLY A 696 24.39 -22.27 8.94
CA GLY A 696 25.58 -21.79 9.65
C GLY A 696 25.31 -20.73 10.73
N VAL A 697 24.06 -20.29 10.91
CA VAL A 697 23.70 -19.31 11.95
C VAL A 697 23.42 -20.00 13.28
N GLN A 698 23.97 -19.45 14.37
CA GLN A 698 23.67 -19.88 15.73
C GLN A 698 22.94 -18.76 16.49
N PRO A 699 21.80 -19.05 17.15
CA PRO A 699 21.07 -18.06 17.93
C PRO A 699 21.80 -17.79 19.25
N ARG A 700 22.01 -16.52 19.58
CA ARG A 700 22.68 -16.08 20.81
C ARG A 700 21.71 -15.59 21.87
N ARG A 701 20.74 -14.77 21.48
CA ARG A 701 19.77 -14.18 22.41
C ARG A 701 18.40 -14.10 21.75
N ILE A 702 17.39 -14.58 22.47
CA ILE A 702 16.00 -14.56 22.05
C ILE A 702 15.19 -13.71 23.04
N ARG A 703 14.34 -12.82 22.53
CA ARG A 703 13.53 -11.90 23.34
C ARG A 703 12.13 -11.72 22.76
N LEU A 704 11.17 -11.47 23.63
CA LEU A 704 9.85 -10.93 23.27
C LEU A 704 9.86 -9.42 23.53
N LEU A 705 9.74 -8.61 22.48
CA LEU A 705 10.00 -7.18 22.57
C LEU A 705 8.82 -6.37 23.13
N ARG A 706 7.57 -6.80 22.93
CA ARG A 706 6.39 -6.12 23.46
C ARG A 706 6.14 -6.47 24.91
N SER A 707 6.14 -7.76 25.24
CA SER A 707 5.95 -8.21 26.62
C SER A 707 7.20 -8.02 27.51
N GLY A 708 8.38 -7.80 26.91
CA GLY A 708 9.66 -7.67 27.62
C GLY A 708 10.14 -8.97 28.29
N ARG A 709 9.48 -10.11 28.01
CA ARG A 709 9.76 -11.39 28.65
C ARG A 709 10.86 -12.18 27.93
N LYS A 710 11.59 -12.99 28.69
CA LYS A 710 12.45 -14.04 28.11
C LYS A 710 11.56 -15.24 27.78
N PRO A 711 11.49 -15.67 26.51
CA PRO A 711 10.63 -16.79 26.15
C PRO A 711 11.26 -18.13 26.54
N ALA A 712 10.43 -19.17 26.64
CA ALA A 712 10.90 -20.56 26.62
C ALA A 712 11.34 -20.89 25.18
N VAL A 713 12.48 -21.56 25.06
CA VAL A 713 13.11 -21.82 23.76
C VAL A 713 13.65 -23.24 23.73
N THR A 714 13.40 -23.94 22.62
CA THR A 714 14.07 -25.19 22.28
C THR A 714 14.74 -25.05 20.91
N HIS A 715 15.90 -25.67 20.74
CA HIS A 715 16.66 -25.61 19.49
C HIS A 715 16.99 -27.05 19.09
N HIS A 716 16.50 -27.47 17.91
CA HIS A 716 16.76 -28.79 17.37
C HIS A 716 17.12 -28.68 15.89
N ALA A 717 18.30 -29.19 15.53
CA ALA A 717 18.88 -29.04 14.20
C ALA A 717 18.92 -27.56 13.76
N ALA A 718 18.23 -27.20 12.67
CA ALA A 718 18.15 -25.82 12.16
C ALA A 718 16.87 -25.09 12.60
N THR A 719 16.06 -25.68 13.47
CA THR A 719 14.76 -25.11 13.88
C THR A 719 14.81 -24.63 15.32
N LEU A 720 14.51 -23.36 15.51
CA LEU A 720 14.35 -22.71 16.80
C LEU A 720 12.86 -22.60 17.12
N THR A 721 12.41 -23.22 18.20
CA THR A 721 11.02 -23.08 18.68
C THR A 721 10.97 -22.13 19.86
N VAL A 722 10.13 -21.11 19.76
CA VAL A 722 9.96 -20.05 20.76
C VAL A 722 8.50 -20.02 21.22
N THR A 723 8.26 -20.16 22.52
CA THR A 723 6.92 -20.03 23.08
C THR A 723 6.62 -18.55 23.39
N VAL A 724 5.60 -18.02 22.72
CA VAL A 724 5.02 -16.69 23.01
C VAL A 724 3.76 -16.90 23.84
N PRO A 725 3.74 -16.58 25.15
CA PRO A 725 2.62 -16.96 26.02
C PRO A 725 1.28 -16.33 25.66
N GLN A 726 1.29 -15.14 25.09
CA GLN A 726 0.11 -14.38 24.69
C GLN A 726 0.50 -13.30 23.67
N VAL A 727 -0.39 -13.01 22.72
CA VAL A 727 -0.27 -11.84 21.84
C VAL A 727 -1.50 -10.96 22.04
N VAL A 728 -1.31 -9.72 22.51
CA VAL A 728 -2.40 -8.76 22.77
C VAL A 728 -2.69 -7.95 21.52
N ASP A 729 -1.69 -7.19 21.06
CA ASP A 729 -1.74 -6.29 19.92
C ASP A 729 -0.65 -6.63 18.88
N HIS A 730 0.62 -6.50 19.26
CA HIS A 730 1.79 -6.69 18.41
C HIS A 730 2.93 -7.25 19.26
N GLU A 731 3.33 -8.49 19.04
CA GLU A 731 4.52 -9.07 19.67
C GLU A 731 5.62 -9.29 18.63
N ILE A 732 6.88 -9.13 19.02
CA ILE A 732 8.03 -9.37 18.15
C ILE A 732 8.96 -10.34 18.84
N VAL A 733 9.19 -11.49 18.20
CA VAL A 733 10.26 -12.41 18.57
C VAL A 733 11.54 -11.94 17.90
N ALA A 734 12.49 -11.45 18.68
CA ALA A 734 13.81 -11.06 18.20
C ALA A 734 14.82 -12.18 18.47
N VAL A 735 15.59 -12.54 17.45
CA VAL A 735 16.66 -13.55 17.52
C VAL A 735 17.97 -12.91 17.08
N ASP A 736 18.85 -12.64 18.04
CA ASP A 736 20.21 -12.16 17.79
C ASP A 736 21.12 -13.35 17.44
N TRP A 737 22.02 -13.19 16.46
CA TRP A 737 23.01 -14.19 16.08
C TRP A 737 24.29 -14.08 16.92
N ALA A 738 25.09 -15.15 16.93
CA ALA A 738 26.35 -15.27 17.68
C ALA A 738 27.43 -14.28 17.25
#